data_AF-A0A7C6QJ09-F1
#
_entry.id   AF-A0A7C6QJ09-F1
#
_cell.length_a   1.000
_cell.length_b   1.000
_cell.length_c   1.000
_cell.angle_alpha   90.00
_cell.angle_beta   90.00
_cell.angle_gamma   90.00
#
_symmetry.space_group_name_H-M   'P 1'
#
loop_
_entity.id
_entity.type
_entity.pdbx_description
1 polymer ?
#
loop_
_entity_poly.entity_id
_entity_poly.type
_entity_poly.pdbx_seq_one_letter_code
_entity_poly.pdbx_strand_id
1 'polypeptide(L)'
;MKIFLILLGVFLKQQFGLSAAYDRYVRRKEALWQPFLALAGFIGVGYLLLTFYLRLLNSLHNVSVQLNQPGMIVLLGFLLAQMIVLVFGLFYLISIFYFSHDLELLVPLPIPPQIILGAKLGLVVISEYLTVIPLTLPPLIIYGLKQEAGLLYWLLSPIIMLLLPLLPLGLAGIAIVLLMRFTRLAHRPDTVRVILMLIFFGITIAVSSISAFFDSRGVVPDEVARLLSGGPNSLLSIVGRRFPPALWGALALVEPGAKAGLNLAMFLLITALSLAGLWFVARHSFYQGLLGSGAVPKKKSRQASGPLEREMLISPRPVLAALVSREWLLIIRNPIFAMTAAQALIIPPLLLFIAVISGNSLAQLRQLAALPEFQLWGTLGFAGLVAINPIIASIPATAISREGMLFWISQVIPVAPRIQLLAKLVFTLVIAAVIGALMAVVLIPLGLPAKAAGIGLILGIIFAVPLAALSIAVDTLWPRLNWVSPQQAMKGNTNNLIVMALIAGLAYLLIRAALFMNKSGWDMSYIISAMGIIFLLLGVGAIAVMYRLAPLLYLQQSFGIGKGAETTAPARVRDGGKLRIRFSLWDLFYRYGRIILTGLTIIGLAIFLGREFIMGVTLEYEFGPDYVKFQNVVIPYEELVEVRLLEEVPPLSNRVGTSIGNYRSGTFTVEGIGRGRVVADDRTKPALVLFTNKGFYIITPDNAAERYKEIMEKTERMAE
;
A
#
# COMPACT_ATOMS: atom_id res chain seq x y z
N MET A 1 -2.66 -5.24 -39.01
CA MET A 1 -3.58 -5.08 -37.86
C MET A 1 -4.00 -6.38 -37.19
N LYS A 2 -4.49 -7.41 -37.91
CA LYS A 2 -4.94 -8.67 -37.28
C LYS A 2 -3.88 -9.35 -36.38
N ILE A 3 -2.65 -9.50 -36.89
CA ILE A 3 -1.54 -10.11 -36.12
C ILE A 3 -1.23 -9.32 -34.84
N PHE A 4 -1.22 -7.99 -34.91
CA PHE A 4 -1.01 -7.11 -33.75
C PHE A 4 -2.05 -7.35 -32.66
N LEU A 5 -3.35 -7.37 -33.02
CA LEU A 5 -4.43 -7.55 -32.05
C LEU A 5 -4.40 -8.96 -31.42
N ILE A 6 -4.05 -9.98 -32.21
CA ILE A 6 -3.88 -11.35 -31.71
C ILE A 6 -2.72 -11.39 -30.70
N LEU A 7 -1.55 -10.85 -31.04
CA LEU A 7 -0.39 -10.82 -30.14
C LEU A 7 -0.70 -10.05 -28.85
N LEU A 8 -1.30 -8.86 -28.97
CA LEU A 8 -1.71 -8.06 -27.80
C LEU A 8 -2.68 -8.84 -26.92
N GLY A 9 -3.67 -9.52 -27.52
CA GLY A 9 -4.63 -10.35 -26.79
C GLY A 9 -3.97 -11.53 -26.06
N VAL A 10 -2.99 -12.19 -26.69
CA VAL A 10 -2.20 -13.26 -26.07
C VAL A 10 -1.39 -12.71 -24.91
N PHE A 11 -0.67 -11.60 -25.10
CA PHE A 11 0.12 -10.95 -24.06
C PHE A 11 -0.72 -10.49 -22.87
N LEU A 12 -1.91 -9.93 -23.10
CA LEU A 12 -2.83 -9.54 -22.02
C LEU A 12 -3.32 -10.75 -21.24
N LYS A 13 -3.73 -11.83 -21.93
CA LYS A 13 -4.15 -13.08 -21.29
C LYS A 13 -3.02 -13.68 -20.45
N GLN A 14 -1.79 -13.62 -20.96
CA GLN A 14 -0.61 -14.12 -20.28
C GLN A 14 -0.24 -13.24 -19.08
N GLN A 15 -0.16 -11.92 -19.23
CA GLN A 15 0.23 -10.96 -18.19
C GLN A 15 -0.72 -11.00 -17.00
N PHE A 16 -2.02 -10.87 -17.26
CA PHE A 16 -3.05 -10.87 -16.22
C PHE A 16 -3.48 -12.29 -15.81
N GLY A 17 -2.98 -13.33 -16.48
CA GLY A 17 -3.34 -14.72 -16.18
C GLY A 17 -4.82 -15.03 -16.40
N LEU A 18 -5.49 -14.30 -17.31
CA LEU A 18 -6.95 -14.36 -17.51
C LEU A 18 -7.43 -15.78 -17.84
N SER A 19 -6.65 -16.55 -18.60
CA SER A 19 -7.00 -17.94 -18.95
C SER A 19 -6.98 -18.85 -17.72
N ALA A 20 -5.98 -18.69 -16.85
CA ALA A 20 -5.87 -19.47 -15.62
C ALA A 20 -6.95 -19.07 -14.61
N ALA A 21 -7.25 -17.77 -14.51
CA ALA A 21 -8.34 -17.25 -13.69
C ALA A 21 -9.71 -17.75 -14.17
N TYR A 22 -9.96 -17.79 -15.48
CA TYR A 22 -11.20 -18.30 -16.04
C TYR A 22 -11.39 -19.81 -15.75
N ASP A 23 -10.35 -20.62 -15.98
CA ASP A 23 -10.42 -22.06 -15.67
C ASP A 23 -10.65 -22.30 -14.17
N ARG A 24 -9.95 -21.55 -13.30
CA ARG A 24 -10.05 -21.69 -11.84
C ARG A 24 -11.40 -21.22 -11.29
N TYR A 25 -11.80 -19.99 -11.58
CA TYR A 25 -12.96 -19.36 -10.94
C TYR A 25 -14.28 -19.64 -11.66
N VAL A 26 -14.29 -19.69 -12.99
CA VAL A 26 -15.53 -19.85 -13.77
C VAL A 26 -15.80 -21.33 -14.05
N ARG A 27 -14.80 -22.06 -14.58
CA ARG A 27 -14.99 -23.46 -14.99
C ARG A 27 -14.97 -24.43 -13.81
N ARG A 28 -13.96 -24.34 -12.94
CA ARG A 28 -13.81 -25.22 -11.77
C ARG A 28 -14.50 -24.70 -10.51
N LYS A 29 -14.84 -23.40 -10.46
CA LYS A 29 -15.43 -22.72 -9.29
C LYS A 29 -14.60 -22.92 -8.01
N GLU A 30 -13.29 -23.04 -8.15
CA GLU A 30 -12.36 -23.21 -7.04
C GLU A 30 -11.96 -21.85 -6.47
N ALA A 31 -11.88 -21.74 -5.14
CA ALA A 31 -11.36 -20.57 -4.43
C ALA A 31 -12.01 -19.22 -4.80
N LEU A 32 -13.33 -19.21 -5.06
CA LEU A 32 -14.13 -18.00 -5.38
C LEU A 32 -14.02 -16.86 -4.35
N TRP A 33 -13.64 -17.19 -3.12
CA TRP A 33 -13.39 -16.20 -2.08
C TRP A 33 -12.14 -15.35 -2.34
N GLN A 34 -11.14 -15.86 -3.09
CA GLN A 34 -9.89 -15.13 -3.40
C GLN A 34 -10.12 -13.83 -4.17
N PRO A 35 -10.87 -13.81 -5.29
CA PRO A 35 -11.16 -12.56 -5.98
C PRO A 35 -12.02 -11.63 -5.12
N PHE A 36 -12.92 -12.16 -4.29
CA PHE A 36 -13.70 -11.33 -3.36
C PHE A 36 -12.82 -10.65 -2.31
N LEU A 37 -11.90 -11.38 -1.68
CA LEU A 37 -10.96 -10.83 -0.70
C LEU A 37 -9.97 -9.84 -1.34
N ALA A 38 -9.47 -10.15 -2.54
CA ALA A 38 -8.63 -9.23 -3.30
C ALA A 38 -9.39 -7.94 -3.67
N LEU A 39 -10.66 -8.05 -4.07
CA LEU A 39 -11.51 -6.91 -4.40
C LEU A 39 -11.86 -6.10 -3.15
N ALA A 40 -12.25 -6.73 -2.05
CA ALA A 40 -12.52 -6.05 -0.78
C ALA A 40 -11.28 -5.31 -0.28
N GLY A 41 -10.10 -5.91 -0.46
CA GLY A 41 -8.82 -5.27 -0.21
C GLY A 41 -8.55 -4.06 -1.08
N PHE A 42 -8.71 -4.22 -2.38
CA PHE A 42 -8.56 -3.14 -3.34
C PHE A 42 -9.51 -1.97 -3.05
N ILE A 43 -10.76 -2.27 -2.69
CA ILE A 43 -11.75 -1.26 -2.31
C ILE A 43 -11.37 -0.60 -0.98
N GLY A 44 -10.98 -1.36 0.04
CA GLY A 44 -10.63 -0.82 1.36
C GLY A 44 -9.38 0.07 1.32
N VAL A 45 -8.28 -0.45 0.78
CA VAL A 45 -7.03 0.30 0.60
C VAL A 45 -7.25 1.47 -0.36
N GLY A 46 -7.91 1.19 -1.48
CA GLY A 46 -8.20 2.17 -2.52
C GLY A 46 -9.06 3.31 -1.99
N TYR A 47 -10.06 3.04 -1.17
CA TYR A 47 -10.90 4.06 -0.54
C TYR A 47 -10.09 4.96 0.39
N LEU A 48 -9.23 4.40 1.24
CA LEU A 48 -8.38 5.18 2.15
C LEU A 48 -7.37 6.06 1.38
N LEU A 49 -6.68 5.48 0.40
CA LEU A 49 -5.74 6.23 -0.43
C LEU A 49 -6.44 7.31 -1.26
N LEU A 50 -7.59 6.99 -1.85
CA LEU A 50 -8.37 7.92 -2.65
C LEU A 50 -8.93 9.07 -1.80
N THR A 51 -9.47 8.80 -0.60
CA THR A 51 -9.97 9.86 0.30
C THR A 51 -8.85 10.77 0.77
N PHE A 52 -7.69 10.23 1.14
CA PHE A 52 -6.51 11.05 1.45
C PHE A 52 -6.10 11.90 0.24
N TYR A 53 -5.99 11.29 -0.94
CA TYR A 53 -5.61 11.97 -2.18
C TYR A 53 -6.59 13.09 -2.55
N LEU A 54 -7.90 12.84 -2.46
CA LEU A 54 -8.94 13.83 -2.72
C LEU A 54 -8.87 15.01 -1.75
N ARG A 55 -8.58 14.78 -0.46
CA ARG A 55 -8.40 15.86 0.51
C ARG A 55 -7.17 16.72 0.19
N LEU A 56 -6.05 16.08 -0.14
CA LEU A 56 -4.82 16.76 -0.57
C LEU A 56 -5.10 17.64 -1.79
N LEU A 57 -5.72 17.06 -2.83
CA LEU A 57 -6.06 17.79 -4.05
C LEU A 57 -7.03 18.95 -3.81
N ASN A 58 -8.04 18.77 -2.94
CA ASN A 58 -8.94 19.86 -2.58
C ASN A 58 -8.21 21.01 -1.88
N SER A 59 -7.27 20.70 -0.98
CA SER A 59 -6.43 21.71 -0.32
C SER A 59 -5.55 22.45 -1.34
N LEU A 60 -4.87 21.71 -2.23
CA LEU A 60 -4.06 22.28 -3.31
C LEU A 60 -4.89 23.14 -4.26
N HIS A 61 -6.12 22.72 -4.58
CA HIS A 61 -7.03 23.51 -5.41
C HIS A 61 -7.36 24.84 -4.74
N ASN A 62 -7.73 24.82 -3.46
CA ASN A 62 -8.10 26.04 -2.73
C ASN A 62 -6.93 27.03 -2.70
N VAL A 63 -5.70 26.55 -2.48
CA VAL A 63 -4.48 27.38 -2.57
C VAL A 63 -4.28 27.91 -4.00
N SER A 64 -4.48 27.08 -5.01
CA SER A 64 -4.31 27.49 -6.41
C SER A 64 -5.32 28.56 -6.84
N VAL A 65 -6.56 28.51 -6.33
CA VAL A 65 -7.59 29.53 -6.55
C VAL A 65 -7.22 30.83 -5.85
N GLN A 66 -6.71 30.78 -4.61
CA GLN A 66 -6.22 31.97 -3.90
C GLN A 66 -5.08 32.68 -4.64
N LEU A 67 -4.25 31.91 -5.36
CA LEU A 67 -3.18 32.44 -6.21
C LEU A 67 -3.65 32.89 -7.61
N ASN A 68 -4.95 32.83 -7.90
CA ASN A 68 -5.54 33.12 -9.22
C ASN A 68 -5.03 32.20 -10.34
N GLN A 69 -4.72 30.94 -10.01
CA GLN A 69 -4.15 29.93 -10.92
C GLN A 69 -4.88 28.58 -10.81
N PRO A 70 -6.21 28.52 -11.05
CA PRO A 70 -6.99 27.32 -10.82
C PRO A 70 -6.53 26.13 -11.68
N GLY A 71 -5.96 26.36 -12.86
CA GLY A 71 -5.47 25.31 -13.77
C GLY A 71 -4.22 24.57 -13.28
N MET A 72 -3.58 25.07 -12.22
CA MET A 72 -2.36 24.48 -11.66
C MET A 72 -2.59 23.03 -11.21
N ILE A 73 -3.78 22.71 -10.70
CA ILE A 73 -4.08 21.35 -10.24
C ILE A 73 -4.05 20.31 -11.38
N VAL A 74 -4.52 20.69 -12.58
CA VAL A 74 -4.49 19.83 -13.78
C VAL A 74 -3.05 19.63 -14.24
N LEU A 75 -2.27 20.71 -14.28
CA LEU A 75 -0.85 20.66 -14.64
C LEU A 75 -0.06 19.77 -13.69
N LEU A 76 -0.24 19.92 -12.38
CA LEU A 76 0.44 19.09 -11.37
C LEU A 76 0.06 17.62 -11.51
N GLY A 77 -1.22 17.32 -11.73
CA GLY A 77 -1.69 15.95 -11.98
C GLY A 77 -1.04 15.34 -13.23
N PHE A 78 -0.97 16.08 -14.32
CA PHE A 78 -0.38 15.62 -15.59
C PHE A 78 1.14 15.45 -15.48
N LEU A 79 1.84 16.40 -14.85
CA LEU A 79 3.27 16.30 -14.59
C LEU A 79 3.60 15.08 -13.74
N LEU A 80 2.90 14.89 -12.61
CA LEU A 80 3.10 13.73 -11.74
C LEU A 80 2.88 12.43 -12.51
N ALA A 81 1.80 12.34 -13.30
CA ALA A 81 1.51 11.16 -14.10
C ALA A 81 2.58 10.87 -15.15
N GLN A 82 3.02 11.86 -15.91
CA GLN A 82 4.04 11.65 -16.93
C GLN A 82 5.41 11.32 -16.33
N MET A 83 5.78 11.92 -15.19
CA MET A 83 7.02 11.57 -14.48
C MET A 83 6.99 10.14 -13.94
N ILE A 84 5.89 9.76 -13.29
CA ILE A 84 5.69 8.40 -12.77
C ILE A 84 5.74 7.39 -13.93
N VAL A 85 5.00 7.63 -15.02
CA VAL A 85 5.01 6.74 -16.19
C VAL A 85 6.39 6.69 -16.85
N LEU A 86 7.13 7.80 -16.93
CA LEU A 86 8.47 7.80 -17.51
C LEU A 86 9.42 6.91 -16.70
N VAL A 87 9.40 7.05 -15.36
CA VAL A 87 10.26 6.28 -14.46
C VAL A 87 9.86 4.81 -14.45
N PHE A 88 8.59 4.50 -14.12
CA PHE A 88 8.14 3.12 -14.00
C PHE A 88 8.03 2.41 -15.35
N GLY A 89 7.61 3.13 -16.39
CA GLY A 89 7.51 2.64 -17.74
C GLY A 89 8.86 2.24 -18.32
N LEU A 90 9.94 2.96 -18.01
CA LEU A 90 11.29 2.57 -18.43
C LEU A 90 11.67 1.20 -17.85
N PHE A 91 11.45 0.96 -16.55
CA PHE A 91 11.72 -0.34 -15.94
C PHE A 91 10.83 -1.45 -16.51
N TYR A 92 9.56 -1.14 -16.75
CA TYR A 92 8.61 -2.12 -17.25
C TYR A 92 8.91 -2.52 -18.70
N LEU A 93 9.24 -1.54 -19.55
CA LEU A 93 9.66 -1.78 -20.93
C LEU A 93 10.93 -2.64 -20.98
N ILE A 94 11.90 -2.43 -20.08
CA ILE A 94 13.07 -3.32 -19.99
C ILE A 94 12.64 -4.75 -19.63
N SER A 95 11.74 -4.92 -18.66
CA SER A 95 11.28 -6.26 -18.30
C SER A 95 10.59 -7.00 -19.43
N ILE A 96 9.80 -6.31 -20.26
CA ILE A 96 9.05 -6.93 -21.35
C ILE A 96 9.86 -7.01 -22.65
N PHE A 97 10.76 -6.07 -22.91
CA PHE A 97 11.53 -6.03 -24.16
C PHE A 97 12.87 -6.77 -24.06
N TYR A 98 13.44 -6.94 -22.85
CA TYR A 98 14.77 -7.54 -22.68
C TYR A 98 14.74 -8.86 -21.89
N PHE A 99 13.95 -8.98 -20.81
CA PHE A 99 13.98 -10.14 -19.91
C PHE A 99 12.82 -11.14 -20.11
N SER A 100 12.06 -11.00 -21.20
CA SER A 100 10.92 -11.87 -21.44
C SER A 100 11.33 -13.08 -22.31
N HIS A 101 11.02 -14.28 -21.82
CA HIS A 101 11.37 -15.54 -22.48
C HIS A 101 10.57 -15.80 -23.77
N ASP A 102 9.48 -15.06 -23.98
CA ASP A 102 8.62 -15.17 -25.16
C ASP A 102 9.27 -14.63 -26.44
N LEU A 103 10.29 -13.76 -26.32
CA LEU A 103 11.00 -13.21 -27.46
C LEU A 103 11.73 -14.29 -28.26
N GLU A 104 12.32 -15.28 -27.61
CA GLU A 104 13.01 -16.40 -28.27
C GLU A 104 12.07 -17.22 -29.16
N LEU A 105 10.78 -17.29 -28.79
CA LEU A 105 9.74 -17.98 -29.55
C LEU A 105 9.15 -17.11 -30.67
N LEU A 106 9.17 -15.79 -30.53
CA LEU A 106 8.57 -14.85 -31.48
C LEU A 106 9.52 -14.40 -32.58
N VAL A 107 10.83 -14.36 -32.31
CA VAL A 107 11.88 -13.96 -33.26
C VAL A 107 11.96 -14.86 -34.51
N PRO A 108 11.78 -16.19 -34.41
CA PRO A 108 11.82 -17.08 -35.59
C PRO A 108 10.58 -16.94 -36.48
N LEU A 109 9.48 -16.35 -35.99
CA LEU A 109 8.25 -16.21 -36.76
C LEU A 109 8.40 -15.09 -37.80
N PRO A 110 7.73 -15.18 -38.97
CA PRO A 110 7.76 -14.15 -40.01
C PRO A 110 6.90 -12.92 -39.64
N ILE A 111 7.10 -12.38 -38.43
CA ILE A 111 6.40 -11.23 -37.89
C ILE A 111 7.37 -10.05 -37.86
N PRO A 112 7.00 -8.90 -38.44
CA PRO A 112 7.88 -7.75 -38.48
C PRO A 112 8.07 -7.17 -37.07
N PRO A 113 9.28 -6.70 -36.72
CA PRO A 113 9.66 -6.39 -35.35
C PRO A 113 8.86 -5.23 -34.75
N GLN A 114 8.41 -4.28 -35.59
CA GLN A 114 7.60 -3.15 -35.13
C GLN A 114 6.22 -3.61 -34.63
N ILE A 115 5.68 -4.72 -35.16
CA ILE A 115 4.40 -5.29 -34.70
C ILE A 115 4.58 -5.97 -33.34
N ILE A 116 5.68 -6.70 -33.13
CA ILE A 116 5.98 -7.35 -31.85
C ILE A 116 6.19 -6.30 -30.76
N LEU A 117 7.06 -5.31 -31.03
CA LEU A 117 7.32 -4.20 -30.12
C LEU A 117 6.06 -3.37 -29.87
N GLY A 118 5.28 -3.08 -30.90
CA GLY A 118 4.01 -2.37 -30.75
C GLY A 118 3.04 -3.12 -29.85
N ALA A 119 2.90 -4.44 -29.99
CA ALA A 119 2.01 -5.24 -29.15
C ALA A 119 2.49 -5.28 -27.69
N LYS A 120 3.81 -5.40 -27.46
CA LYS A 120 4.41 -5.31 -26.13
C LYS A 120 4.30 -3.91 -25.52
N LEU A 121 4.44 -2.85 -26.31
CA LEU A 121 4.19 -1.47 -25.88
C LEU A 121 2.72 -1.29 -25.50
N GLY A 122 1.79 -1.81 -26.30
CA GLY A 122 0.36 -1.81 -25.98
C GLY A 122 0.05 -2.49 -24.66
N LEU A 123 0.72 -3.62 -24.35
CA LEU A 123 0.63 -4.27 -23.05
C LEU A 123 1.05 -3.33 -21.91
N VAL A 124 2.18 -2.63 -22.08
CA VAL A 124 2.69 -1.67 -21.09
C VAL A 124 1.72 -0.51 -20.93
N VAL A 125 1.25 0.10 -22.03
CA VAL A 125 0.29 1.22 -22.01
C VAL A 125 -0.99 0.83 -21.24
N ILE A 126 -1.57 -0.33 -21.55
CA ILE A 126 -2.78 -0.82 -20.87
C ILE A 126 -2.53 -1.01 -19.38
N SER A 127 -1.36 -1.53 -19.03
CA SER A 127 -0.98 -1.74 -17.63
C SER A 127 -0.73 -0.42 -16.89
N GLU A 128 -0.15 0.59 -17.56
CA GLU A 128 0.11 1.91 -16.97
C GLU A 128 -1.16 2.75 -16.79
N TYR A 129 -2.26 2.47 -17.50
CA TYR A 129 -3.54 3.13 -17.23
C TYR A 129 -4.07 2.85 -15.82
N LEU A 130 -3.70 1.72 -15.21
CA LEU A 130 -3.99 1.45 -13.79
C LEU A 130 -3.31 2.46 -12.86
N THR A 131 -2.20 3.07 -13.30
CA THR A 131 -1.47 4.11 -12.57
C THR A 131 -1.95 5.52 -12.96
N VAL A 132 -2.12 5.78 -14.27
CA VAL A 132 -2.46 7.11 -14.78
C VAL A 132 -3.86 7.55 -14.34
N ILE A 133 -4.86 6.68 -14.48
CA ILE A 133 -6.26 7.06 -14.23
C ILE A 133 -6.48 7.52 -12.79
N PRO A 134 -6.09 6.77 -11.73
CA PRO A 134 -6.30 7.21 -10.35
C PRO A 134 -5.56 8.52 -10.02
N LEU A 135 -4.48 8.82 -10.73
CA LEU A 135 -3.65 9.99 -10.49
C LEU A 135 -4.18 11.23 -11.21
N THR A 136 -4.64 11.13 -12.45
CA THR A 136 -5.07 12.28 -13.27
C THR A 136 -6.57 12.53 -13.23
N LEU A 137 -7.39 11.51 -13.00
CA LEU A 137 -8.85 11.64 -13.00
C LEU A 137 -9.34 12.56 -11.86
N PRO A 138 -8.88 12.43 -10.59
CA PRO A 138 -9.37 13.30 -9.53
C PRO A 138 -9.02 14.79 -9.71
N PRO A 139 -7.79 15.19 -10.12
CA PRO A 139 -7.49 16.58 -10.49
C PRO A 139 -8.40 17.13 -11.58
N LEU A 140 -8.68 16.34 -12.63
CA LEU A 140 -9.56 16.73 -13.73
C LEU A 140 -11.00 16.96 -13.27
N ILE A 141 -11.53 16.09 -12.41
CA ILE A 141 -12.87 16.22 -11.85
C ILE A 141 -12.97 17.43 -10.92
N ILE A 142 -12.00 17.60 -10.01
CA ILE A 142 -12.01 18.71 -9.05
C ILE A 142 -11.96 20.05 -9.78
N TYR A 143 -11.09 20.19 -10.79
CA TYR A 143 -11.05 21.39 -11.62
C TYR A 143 -12.35 21.59 -12.39
N GLY A 144 -12.83 20.56 -13.09
CA GLY A 144 -14.01 20.65 -13.95
C GLY A 144 -15.29 21.00 -13.19
N LEU A 145 -15.48 20.45 -11.99
CA LEU A 145 -16.65 20.73 -11.15
C LEU A 145 -16.55 22.09 -10.45
N LYS A 146 -15.38 22.46 -9.89
CA LYS A 146 -15.23 23.69 -9.10
C LYS A 146 -15.06 24.96 -9.95
N GLN A 147 -14.63 24.82 -11.20
CA GLN A 147 -14.47 25.93 -12.15
C GLN A 147 -15.56 25.95 -13.21
N GLU A 148 -16.63 25.15 -13.03
CA GLU A 148 -17.78 25.06 -13.95
C GLU A 148 -17.35 24.90 -15.42
N ALA A 149 -16.42 23.97 -15.67
CA ALA A 149 -15.83 23.81 -16.99
C ALA A 149 -16.88 23.35 -18.02
N GLY A 150 -16.87 23.96 -19.21
CA GLY A 150 -17.83 23.68 -20.28
C GLY A 150 -17.73 22.28 -20.88
N LEU A 151 -18.68 21.92 -21.76
CA LEU A 151 -18.79 20.58 -22.35
C LEU A 151 -17.51 20.10 -23.07
N LEU A 152 -16.80 21.01 -23.74
CA LEU A 152 -15.57 20.70 -24.48
C LEU A 152 -14.47 20.16 -23.55
N TYR A 153 -14.39 20.68 -22.32
CA TYR A 153 -13.42 20.22 -21.32
C TYR A 153 -13.68 18.74 -20.96
N TRP A 154 -14.94 18.38 -20.70
CA TRP A 154 -15.32 17.01 -20.33
C TRP A 154 -15.11 16.02 -21.49
N LEU A 155 -15.22 16.48 -22.74
CA LEU A 155 -14.95 15.65 -23.91
C LEU A 155 -13.44 15.43 -24.15
N LEU A 156 -12.63 16.49 -23.99
CA LEU A 156 -11.18 16.44 -24.23
C LEU A 156 -10.41 15.80 -23.07
N SER A 157 -10.88 15.93 -21.83
CA SER A 157 -10.18 15.44 -20.63
C SER A 157 -9.87 13.93 -20.69
N PRO A 158 -10.82 13.03 -21.03
CA PRO A 158 -10.54 11.61 -21.18
C PRO A 158 -9.58 11.32 -22.33
N ILE A 159 -9.68 12.06 -23.44
CA ILE A 159 -8.82 11.86 -24.62
C ILE A 159 -7.36 12.19 -24.26
N ILE A 160 -7.13 13.36 -23.67
CA ILE A 160 -5.78 13.79 -23.25
C ILE A 160 -5.26 12.83 -22.18
N MET A 161 -6.09 12.43 -21.23
CA MET A 161 -5.73 11.45 -20.20
C MET A 161 -5.22 10.13 -20.79
N LEU A 162 -5.89 9.61 -21.83
CA LEU A 162 -5.46 8.37 -22.51
C LEU A 162 -4.15 8.56 -23.29
N LEU A 163 -3.89 9.75 -23.81
CA LEU A 163 -2.67 10.04 -24.57
C LEU A 163 -1.46 10.35 -23.67
N LEU A 164 -1.68 10.80 -22.43
CA LEU A 164 -0.62 11.16 -21.46
C LEU A 164 0.51 10.12 -21.32
N PRO A 165 0.26 8.80 -21.15
CA PRO A 165 1.33 7.82 -20.99
C PRO A 165 2.09 7.50 -22.28
N LEU A 166 1.52 7.77 -23.46
CA LEU A 166 2.12 7.38 -24.74
C LEU A 166 3.43 8.12 -25.01
N LEU A 167 3.50 9.41 -24.67
CA LEU A 167 4.70 10.22 -24.83
C LEU A 167 5.88 9.71 -23.98
N PRO A 168 5.77 9.58 -22.64
CA PRO A 168 6.85 9.09 -21.80
C PRO A 168 7.24 7.64 -22.14
N LEU A 169 6.28 6.78 -22.50
CA LEU A 169 6.57 5.40 -22.92
C LEU A 169 7.25 5.33 -24.29
N GLY A 170 6.88 6.20 -25.23
CA GLY A 170 7.55 6.30 -26.52
C GLY A 170 9.02 6.71 -26.37
N LEU A 171 9.28 7.74 -25.54
CA LEU A 171 10.63 8.20 -25.23
C LEU A 171 11.46 7.14 -24.48
N ALA A 172 10.87 6.51 -23.47
CA ALA A 172 11.52 5.41 -22.74
C ALA A 172 11.80 4.22 -23.67
N GLY A 173 10.86 3.88 -24.56
CA GLY A 173 11.03 2.84 -25.57
C GLY A 173 12.18 3.15 -26.52
N ILE A 174 12.29 4.39 -27.01
CA ILE A 174 13.41 4.83 -27.85
C ILE A 174 14.72 4.64 -27.09
N ALA A 175 14.80 5.15 -25.86
CA ALA A 175 16.00 5.04 -25.04
C ALA A 175 16.42 3.58 -24.84
N ILE A 176 15.47 2.68 -24.57
CA ILE A 176 15.74 1.25 -24.35
C ILE A 176 16.18 0.56 -25.64
N VAL A 177 15.53 0.80 -26.77
CA VAL A 177 15.91 0.17 -28.05
C VAL A 177 17.27 0.70 -28.53
N LEU A 178 17.58 1.98 -28.31
CA LEU A 178 18.90 2.54 -28.58
C LEU A 178 19.96 1.95 -27.63
N LEU A 179 19.63 1.78 -26.34
CA LEU A 179 20.50 1.10 -25.37
C LEU A 179 20.83 -0.31 -25.86
N MET A 180 19.84 -1.06 -26.36
CA MET A 180 20.05 -2.41 -26.94
C MET A 180 20.98 -2.38 -28.16
N ARG A 181 20.88 -1.35 -29.01
CA ARG A 181 21.70 -1.22 -30.22
C ARG A 181 23.14 -0.86 -29.91
N PHE A 182 23.34 0.17 -29.10
CA PHE A 182 24.66 0.80 -28.93
C PHE A 182 25.49 0.16 -27.82
N THR A 183 24.91 -0.70 -26.99
CA THR A 183 25.66 -1.39 -25.96
C THR A 183 26.00 -2.82 -26.34
N ARG A 184 27.29 -3.12 -26.53
CA ARG A 184 27.82 -4.49 -26.35
C ARG A 184 27.59 -4.99 -24.91
N LEU A 185 27.27 -4.08 -23.98
CA LEU A 185 26.89 -4.35 -22.57
C LEU A 185 25.51 -5.00 -22.43
N ALA A 186 24.70 -5.12 -23.51
CA ALA A 186 23.56 -6.02 -23.52
C ALA A 186 23.93 -7.49 -23.26
N HIS A 187 25.22 -7.83 -23.16
CA HIS A 187 25.73 -9.14 -22.72
C HIS A 187 26.10 -9.17 -21.22
N ARG A 188 26.07 -8.02 -20.53
CA ARG A 188 26.38 -7.89 -19.09
C ARG A 188 25.21 -7.18 -18.40
N PRO A 189 24.20 -7.94 -17.95
CA PRO A 189 23.02 -7.36 -17.30
C PRO A 189 23.36 -6.50 -16.08
N ASP A 190 24.53 -6.69 -15.47
CA ASP A 190 25.05 -5.88 -14.35
C ASP A 190 25.38 -4.43 -14.73
N THR A 191 25.88 -4.16 -15.95
CA THR A 191 26.23 -2.79 -16.34
C THR A 191 25.00 -1.98 -16.74
N VAL A 192 24.00 -2.65 -17.33
CA VAL A 192 22.67 -2.05 -17.57
C VAL A 192 22.03 -1.63 -16.24
N ARG A 193 22.16 -2.43 -15.16
CA ARG A 193 21.69 -2.08 -13.81
C ARG A 193 22.32 -0.80 -13.28
N VAL A 194 23.65 -0.68 -13.37
CA VAL A 194 24.39 0.50 -12.87
C VAL A 194 24.00 1.75 -13.65
N ILE A 195 23.91 1.68 -14.98
CA ILE A 195 23.52 2.83 -15.82
C ILE A 195 22.10 3.30 -15.47
N LEU A 196 21.16 2.38 -15.25
CA LEU A 196 19.79 2.73 -14.88
C LEU A 196 19.68 3.34 -13.49
N MET A 197 20.45 2.83 -12.52
CA MET A 197 20.55 3.45 -11.19
C MET A 197 21.14 4.85 -11.29
N LEU A 198 22.15 5.06 -12.14
CA LEU A 198 22.81 6.35 -12.34
C LEU A 198 21.91 7.35 -13.09
N ILE A 199 21.10 6.90 -14.05
CA ILE A 199 20.05 7.70 -14.70
C ILE A 199 18.97 8.07 -13.68
N PHE A 200 18.48 7.12 -12.88
CA PHE A 200 17.47 7.38 -11.85
C PHE A 200 17.97 8.37 -10.79
N PHE A 201 19.20 8.18 -10.33
CA PHE A 201 19.88 9.09 -9.41
C PHE A 201 20.11 10.47 -10.05
N GLY A 202 20.47 10.51 -11.33
CA GLY A 202 20.61 11.76 -12.09
C GLY A 202 19.29 12.51 -12.26
N ILE A 203 18.18 11.83 -12.57
CA ILE A 203 16.84 12.42 -12.63
C ILE A 203 16.45 12.98 -11.26
N THR A 204 16.72 12.21 -10.21
CA THR A 204 16.46 12.61 -8.83
C THR A 204 17.23 13.87 -8.44
N ILE A 205 18.53 13.93 -8.73
CA ILE A 205 19.34 15.12 -8.51
C ILE A 205 18.80 16.26 -9.35
N ALA A 206 18.46 16.04 -10.62
CA ALA A 206 17.92 17.10 -11.48
C ALA A 206 16.60 17.69 -10.94
N VAL A 207 15.70 16.86 -10.41
CA VAL A 207 14.44 17.30 -9.77
C VAL A 207 14.73 18.06 -8.46
N SER A 208 15.71 17.59 -7.67
CA SER A 208 16.12 18.24 -6.43
C SER A 208 16.82 19.58 -6.68
N SER A 209 17.66 19.65 -7.72
CA SER A 209 18.36 20.86 -8.15
C SER A 209 17.41 21.90 -8.70
N ILE A 210 16.26 21.53 -9.28
CA ILE A 210 15.21 22.48 -9.64
C ILE A 210 14.69 23.18 -8.39
N SER A 211 14.45 22.44 -7.30
CA SER A 211 14.00 23.02 -6.02
C SER A 211 15.08 23.93 -5.40
N ALA A 212 16.35 23.48 -5.39
CA ALA A 212 17.47 24.29 -4.91
C ALA A 212 17.77 25.52 -5.79
N PHE A 213 17.42 25.47 -7.08
CA PHE A 213 17.56 26.60 -8.01
C PHE A 213 16.53 27.70 -7.74
N PHE A 214 15.32 27.34 -7.28
CA PHE A 214 14.30 28.30 -6.81
C PHE A 214 14.72 29.01 -5.50
N ASP A 215 15.49 28.34 -4.63
CA ASP A 215 16.01 28.93 -3.39
C ASP A 215 17.29 29.77 -3.56
N SER A 216 18.22 29.32 -4.43
CA SER A 216 19.56 29.94 -4.55
C SER A 216 19.61 31.19 -5.44
N ARG A 217 18.70 31.29 -6.42
CA ARG A 217 18.38 32.55 -7.07
C ARG A 217 17.01 32.92 -6.54
N GLY A 218 16.96 33.62 -5.40
CA GLY A 218 15.71 34.15 -4.87
C GLY A 218 14.91 34.70 -6.04
N VAL A 219 13.86 33.96 -6.42
CA VAL A 219 13.05 34.32 -7.58
C VAL A 219 12.61 35.73 -7.28
N VAL A 220 13.05 36.69 -8.09
CA VAL A 220 12.88 38.11 -7.79
C VAL A 220 11.40 38.28 -7.43
N PRO A 221 11.06 38.76 -6.22
CA PRO A 221 9.68 38.95 -5.81
C PRO A 221 8.85 39.67 -6.89
N ASP A 222 9.50 40.53 -7.67
CA ASP A 222 8.94 41.24 -8.82
C ASP A 222 8.54 40.35 -10.01
N GLU A 223 9.24 39.26 -10.33
CA GLU A 223 8.88 38.41 -11.49
C GLU A 223 7.71 37.48 -11.15
N VAL A 224 7.67 36.95 -9.92
CA VAL A 224 6.50 36.22 -9.40
C VAL A 224 5.32 37.17 -9.19
N ALA A 225 5.53 38.38 -8.67
CA ALA A 225 4.47 39.39 -8.52
C ALA A 225 3.92 39.87 -9.87
N ARG A 226 4.78 40.09 -10.88
CA ARG A 226 4.38 40.41 -12.27
C ARG A 226 3.60 39.28 -12.93
N LEU A 227 3.90 38.03 -12.61
CA LEU A 227 3.21 36.87 -13.18
C LEU A 227 1.89 36.57 -12.45
N LEU A 228 1.82 36.78 -11.13
CA LEU A 228 0.57 36.77 -10.36
C LEU A 228 -0.40 37.86 -10.83
N SER A 229 0.11 38.98 -11.37
CA SER A 229 -0.67 40.05 -11.99
C SER A 229 -0.90 39.91 -13.50
N GLY A 230 -0.24 38.94 -14.15
CA GLY A 230 -0.28 38.71 -15.60
C GLY A 230 -1.53 37.98 -16.15
N GLY A 231 -2.55 37.76 -15.31
CA GLY A 231 -3.81 37.09 -15.66
C GLY A 231 -3.88 35.62 -15.20
N PRO A 232 -5.07 35.00 -15.32
CA PRO A 232 -5.30 33.64 -14.84
C PRO A 232 -4.44 32.63 -15.61
N ASN A 233 -3.85 31.68 -14.88
CA ASN A 233 -3.04 30.57 -15.40
C ASN A 233 -1.64 30.93 -15.97
N SER A 234 -1.16 32.16 -15.77
CA SER A 234 0.20 32.60 -16.14
C SER A 234 1.34 31.77 -15.51
N LEU A 235 1.17 31.26 -14.27
CA LEU A 235 2.17 30.46 -13.55
C LEU A 235 2.34 29.05 -14.11
N LEU A 236 1.35 28.54 -14.86
CA LEU A 236 1.48 27.23 -15.54
C LEU A 236 2.69 27.26 -16.49
N SER A 237 2.94 28.39 -17.14
CA SER A 237 4.02 28.54 -18.12
C SER A 237 5.43 28.41 -17.49
N ILE A 238 5.63 28.71 -16.21
CA ILE A 238 6.92 28.57 -15.53
C ILE A 238 7.14 27.12 -15.08
N VAL A 239 6.15 26.56 -14.39
CA VAL A 239 6.21 25.19 -13.85
C VAL A 239 6.29 24.17 -15.00
N GLY A 240 5.57 24.42 -16.08
CA GLY A 240 5.51 23.56 -17.25
C GLY A 240 6.63 23.74 -18.28
N ARG A 241 7.42 24.82 -18.24
CA ARG A 241 8.51 25.08 -19.22
C ARG A 241 9.59 23.98 -19.23
N ARG A 242 9.83 23.33 -18.09
CA ARG A 242 10.83 22.25 -17.98
C ARG A 242 10.33 20.92 -18.52
N PHE A 243 9.02 20.73 -18.57
CA PHE A 243 8.39 19.57 -19.19
C PHE A 243 7.19 20.01 -20.06
N PRO A 244 7.45 20.63 -21.24
CA PRO A 244 6.43 21.23 -22.09
C PRO A 244 5.24 20.32 -22.46
N PRO A 245 5.39 18.98 -22.63
CA PRO A 245 4.25 18.13 -22.96
C PRO A 245 3.12 18.12 -21.93
N ALA A 246 3.44 18.13 -20.62
CA ALA A 246 2.42 18.20 -19.58
C ALA A 246 1.71 19.56 -19.60
N LEU A 247 2.48 20.61 -19.88
CA LEU A 247 1.99 21.98 -20.00
C LEU A 247 0.99 22.12 -21.14
N TRP A 248 1.35 21.66 -22.33
CA TRP A 248 0.47 21.72 -23.49
C TRP A 248 -0.81 20.90 -23.28
N GLY A 249 -0.72 19.73 -22.64
CA GLY A 249 -1.89 18.95 -22.26
C GLY A 249 -2.81 19.70 -21.27
N ALA A 250 -2.25 20.37 -20.27
CA ALA A 250 -3.02 21.12 -19.29
C ALA A 250 -3.63 22.41 -19.87
N LEU A 251 -2.84 23.19 -20.62
CA LEU A 251 -3.33 24.43 -21.26
C LEU A 251 -4.36 24.14 -22.36
N ALA A 252 -4.30 23.00 -23.02
CA ALA A 252 -5.34 22.56 -23.97
C ALA A 252 -6.72 22.41 -23.32
N LEU A 253 -6.78 22.19 -22.00
CA LEU A 253 -8.02 22.06 -21.24
C LEU A 253 -8.40 23.34 -20.51
N VAL A 254 -7.41 24.13 -20.08
CA VAL A 254 -7.58 25.26 -19.17
C VAL A 254 -7.75 26.58 -19.92
N GLU A 255 -7.06 26.77 -21.05
CA GLU A 255 -7.16 28.01 -21.83
C GLU A 255 -8.39 28.01 -22.75
N PRO A 256 -8.99 29.19 -23.02
CA PRO A 256 -10.08 29.31 -23.99
C PRO A 256 -9.60 29.54 -25.44
N GLY A 257 -10.43 29.15 -26.40
CA GLY A 257 -10.33 29.55 -27.81
C GLY A 257 -9.16 28.95 -28.59
N ALA A 258 -8.59 29.74 -29.52
CA ALA A 258 -7.54 29.28 -30.44
C ALA A 258 -6.24 28.83 -29.76
N LYS A 259 -5.94 29.38 -28.58
CA LYS A 259 -4.76 28.98 -27.77
C LYS A 259 -4.88 27.55 -27.25
N ALA A 260 -6.09 27.15 -26.83
CA ALA A 260 -6.39 25.78 -26.42
C ALA A 260 -6.15 24.78 -27.57
N GLY A 261 -6.63 25.11 -28.77
CA GLY A 261 -6.43 24.32 -29.98
C GLY A 261 -4.97 24.17 -30.38
N LEU A 262 -4.18 25.25 -30.26
CA LEU A 262 -2.74 25.20 -30.53
C LEU A 262 -2.01 24.30 -29.53
N ASN A 263 -2.31 24.43 -28.23
CA ASN A 263 -1.72 23.57 -27.19
C ASN A 263 -2.08 22.10 -27.40
N LEU A 264 -3.34 21.80 -27.77
CA LEU A 264 -3.76 20.45 -28.12
C LEU A 264 -2.98 19.92 -29.33
N ALA A 265 -2.84 20.72 -30.39
CA ALA A 265 -2.10 20.34 -31.59
C ALA A 265 -0.62 20.06 -31.28
N MET A 266 0.03 20.90 -30.46
CA MET A 266 1.41 20.68 -30.01
C MET A 266 1.55 19.40 -29.21
N PHE A 267 0.62 19.13 -28.27
CA PHE A 267 0.61 17.89 -27.47
C PHE A 267 0.43 16.63 -28.34
N LEU A 268 -0.50 16.68 -29.31
CA LEU A 268 -0.72 15.58 -30.24
C LEU A 268 0.50 15.35 -31.14
N LEU A 269 1.08 16.43 -31.68
CA LEU A 269 2.25 16.38 -32.54
C LEU A 269 3.43 15.73 -31.83
N ILE A 270 3.77 16.17 -30.61
CA ILE A 270 4.92 15.61 -29.88
C ILE A 270 4.69 14.14 -29.48
N THR A 271 3.45 13.77 -29.15
CA THR A 271 3.10 12.38 -28.83
C THR A 271 3.21 11.50 -30.08
N ALA A 272 2.72 11.98 -31.22
CA ALA A 272 2.84 11.28 -32.50
C ALA A 272 4.31 11.14 -32.93
N LEU A 273 5.13 12.19 -32.78
CA LEU A 273 6.56 12.15 -33.08
C LEU A 273 7.30 11.14 -32.20
N SER A 274 6.97 11.07 -30.92
CA SER A 274 7.55 10.07 -30.00
C SER A 274 7.24 8.63 -30.44
N LEU A 275 5.99 8.35 -30.79
CA LEU A 275 5.58 7.02 -31.28
C LEU A 275 6.17 6.69 -32.66
N ALA A 276 6.21 7.66 -33.58
CA ALA A 276 6.81 7.50 -34.89
C ALA A 276 8.33 7.26 -34.79
N GLY A 277 9.01 7.99 -33.90
CA GLY A 277 10.42 7.80 -33.58
C GLY A 277 10.68 6.40 -33.03
N LEU A 278 9.85 5.92 -32.09
CA LEU A 278 9.94 4.56 -31.58
C LEU A 278 9.74 3.53 -32.69
N TRP A 279 8.73 3.71 -33.53
CA TRP A 279 8.45 2.81 -34.66
C TRP A 279 9.63 2.75 -35.65
N PHE A 280 10.25 3.89 -35.94
CA PHE A 280 11.43 3.98 -36.80
C PHE A 280 12.65 3.28 -36.19
N VAL A 281 12.95 3.55 -34.91
CA VAL A 281 14.09 2.94 -34.20
C VAL A 281 13.88 1.43 -34.05
N ALA A 282 12.66 1.00 -33.74
CA ALA A 282 12.25 -0.41 -33.68
C ALA A 282 12.52 -1.15 -34.99
N ARG A 283 12.15 -0.55 -36.13
CA ARG A 283 12.34 -1.15 -37.45
C ARG A 283 13.79 -1.48 -37.76
N HIS A 284 14.70 -0.56 -37.43
CA HIS A 284 16.10 -0.65 -37.85
C HIS A 284 17.01 -1.30 -36.82
N SER A 285 16.66 -1.23 -35.53
CA SER A 285 17.61 -1.52 -34.45
C SER A 285 17.24 -2.73 -33.60
N PHE A 286 15.97 -3.16 -33.60
CA PHE A 286 15.47 -4.14 -32.64
C PHE A 286 16.07 -5.55 -32.82
N TYR A 287 15.99 -6.13 -34.02
CA TYR A 287 16.51 -7.48 -34.25
C TYR A 287 18.04 -7.56 -34.17
N GLN A 288 18.75 -6.50 -34.54
CA GLN A 288 20.22 -6.42 -34.41
C GLN A 288 20.65 -6.44 -32.94
N GLY A 289 19.88 -5.81 -32.04
CA GLY A 289 20.12 -5.88 -30.59
C GLY A 289 19.76 -7.24 -29.97
N LEU A 290 18.71 -7.90 -30.48
CA LEU A 290 18.24 -9.17 -29.94
C LEU A 290 19.13 -10.37 -30.27
N LEU A 291 19.59 -10.47 -31.53
CA LEU A 291 20.48 -11.55 -32.00
C LEU A 291 21.88 -11.51 -31.33
N GLY A 292 22.27 -10.35 -30.77
CA GLY A 292 23.43 -10.24 -29.90
C GLY A 292 23.19 -10.81 -28.49
N SER A 293 22.01 -10.61 -27.90
CA SER A 293 21.73 -10.98 -26.50
C SER A 293 21.69 -12.49 -26.22
N GLY A 294 21.39 -13.31 -27.22
CA GLY A 294 21.35 -14.78 -27.12
C GLY A 294 22.72 -15.46 -27.26
N ALA A 295 23.78 -14.71 -27.59
CA ALA A 295 25.14 -15.23 -27.59
C ALA A 295 25.60 -15.40 -26.14
N VAL A 296 25.37 -16.59 -25.58
CA VAL A 296 26.07 -17.07 -24.39
C VAL A 296 27.53 -16.68 -24.56
N PRO A 297 28.12 -15.85 -23.69
CA PRO A 297 29.53 -15.54 -23.80
C PRO A 297 30.24 -16.88 -23.82
N LYS A 298 30.92 -17.21 -24.93
CA LYS A 298 31.85 -18.34 -25.01
C LYS A 298 32.79 -18.14 -23.85
N LYS A 299 32.50 -18.79 -22.73
CA LYS A 299 33.38 -18.84 -21.58
C LYS A 299 34.59 -19.54 -22.17
N LYS A 300 35.65 -18.79 -22.46
CA LYS A 300 36.97 -19.39 -22.65
C LYS A 300 37.09 -20.32 -21.46
N SER A 301 37.10 -21.62 -21.73
CA SER A 301 37.44 -22.63 -20.77
C SER A 301 38.85 -22.28 -20.32
N ARG A 302 38.95 -21.42 -19.29
CA ARG A 302 40.07 -21.50 -18.38
C ARG A 302 39.82 -22.83 -17.71
N GLN A 303 40.52 -23.82 -18.23
CA GLN A 303 40.84 -25.08 -17.61
C GLN A 303 41.34 -24.74 -16.20
N ALA A 304 40.37 -24.61 -15.28
CA ALA A 304 40.63 -24.39 -13.89
C ALA A 304 40.95 -25.77 -13.35
N SER A 305 42.24 -25.97 -13.10
CA SER A 305 42.78 -26.97 -12.21
C SER A 305 41.83 -27.19 -11.02
N GLY A 306 41.41 -28.45 -10.82
CA GLY A 306 40.77 -28.95 -9.59
C GLY A 306 39.47 -28.28 -9.13
N PRO A 307 38.29 -28.78 -9.55
CA PRO A 307 37.00 -28.32 -9.00
C PRO A 307 36.84 -28.56 -7.50
N LEU A 308 37.44 -29.64 -6.96
CA LEU A 308 37.24 -30.04 -5.57
C LEU A 308 37.99 -29.17 -4.54
N GLU A 309 39.20 -28.69 -4.83
CA GLU A 309 40.00 -27.94 -3.83
C GLU A 309 39.47 -26.52 -3.57
N ARG A 310 38.80 -25.90 -4.55
CA ARG A 310 38.15 -24.59 -4.34
C ARG A 310 36.84 -24.69 -3.56
N GLU A 311 36.15 -25.83 -3.60
CA GLU A 311 34.94 -26.06 -2.80
C GLU A 311 35.26 -26.32 -1.32
N MET A 312 36.44 -26.85 -1.00
CA MET A 312 36.91 -27.07 0.37
C MET A 312 37.42 -25.81 1.08
N LEU A 313 37.61 -24.70 0.35
CA LEU A 313 38.01 -23.39 0.91
C LEU A 313 36.81 -22.53 1.37
N ILE A 314 35.58 -23.02 1.22
CA ILE A 314 34.39 -22.32 1.70
C ILE A 314 34.25 -22.60 3.20
N SER A 315 34.56 -21.60 4.02
CA SER A 315 34.36 -21.67 5.47
C SER A 315 32.93 -22.13 5.79
N PRO A 316 32.73 -23.05 6.77
CA PRO A 316 31.41 -23.56 7.10
C PRO A 316 30.50 -22.41 7.52
N ARG A 317 29.50 -22.11 6.70
CA ARG A 317 28.48 -21.10 7.02
C ARG A 317 27.31 -21.77 7.73
N PRO A 318 26.73 -21.15 8.77
CA PRO A 318 25.48 -21.62 9.35
C PRO A 318 24.41 -21.76 8.27
N VAL A 319 23.60 -22.83 8.34
CA VAL A 319 22.58 -23.16 7.34
C VAL A 319 21.65 -21.97 7.05
N LEU A 320 21.20 -21.27 8.10
CA LEU A 320 20.34 -20.09 7.96
C LEU A 320 21.03 -18.96 7.18
N ALA A 321 22.31 -18.69 7.48
CA ALA A 321 23.07 -17.65 6.80
C ALA A 321 23.29 -17.98 5.32
N ALA A 322 23.52 -19.25 4.99
CA ALA A 322 23.61 -19.71 3.62
C ALA A 322 22.30 -19.48 2.87
N LEU A 323 21.15 -19.83 3.47
CA LEU A 323 19.82 -19.60 2.88
C LEU A 323 19.47 -18.12 2.73
N VAL A 324 19.81 -17.27 3.71
CA VAL A 324 19.64 -15.82 3.59
C VAL A 324 20.51 -15.25 2.47
N SER A 325 21.75 -15.73 2.34
CA SER A 325 22.63 -15.31 1.24
C SER A 325 22.10 -15.73 -0.13
N ARG A 326 21.38 -16.86 -0.20
CA ARG A 326 20.69 -17.30 -1.41
C ARG A 326 19.60 -16.32 -1.82
N GLU A 327 18.80 -15.80 -0.88
CA GLU A 327 17.77 -14.78 -1.16
C GLU A 327 18.40 -13.48 -1.71
N TRP A 328 19.51 -13.02 -1.11
CA TRP A 328 20.28 -11.88 -1.63
C TRP A 328 20.73 -12.10 -3.07
N LEU A 329 21.29 -13.27 -3.37
CA LEU A 329 21.76 -13.60 -4.71
C LEU A 329 20.60 -13.71 -5.72
N LEU A 330 19.45 -14.28 -5.32
CA LEU A 330 18.26 -14.37 -6.16
C LEU A 330 17.75 -12.98 -6.58
N ILE A 331 17.71 -12.03 -5.64
CA ILE A 331 17.33 -10.65 -5.95
C ILE A 331 18.37 -9.97 -6.80
N ILE A 332 19.64 -9.97 -6.39
CA ILE A 332 20.68 -9.19 -7.06
C ILE A 332 20.90 -9.69 -8.48
N ARG A 333 20.90 -11.02 -8.70
CA ARG A 333 21.13 -11.62 -10.03
C ARG A 333 20.00 -11.34 -11.01
N ASN A 334 18.79 -11.04 -10.53
CA ASN A 334 17.68 -10.64 -11.38
C ASN A 334 17.51 -9.10 -11.33
N PRO A 335 17.81 -8.38 -12.43
CA PRO A 335 17.81 -6.90 -12.45
C PRO A 335 16.47 -6.31 -12.03
N ILE A 336 15.36 -6.95 -12.41
CA ILE A 336 14.02 -6.46 -12.11
C ILE A 336 13.72 -6.62 -10.62
N PHE A 337 14.13 -7.73 -10.01
CA PHE A 337 14.00 -7.93 -8.57
C PHE A 337 14.92 -6.99 -7.79
N ALA A 338 16.15 -6.79 -8.26
CA ALA A 338 17.07 -5.82 -7.67
C ALA A 338 16.52 -4.40 -7.75
N MET A 339 15.86 -4.03 -8.85
CA MET A 339 15.27 -2.70 -9.04
C MET A 339 14.06 -2.47 -8.16
N THR A 340 13.15 -3.43 -8.01
CA THR A 340 12.00 -3.28 -7.10
C THR A 340 12.45 -3.18 -5.65
N ALA A 341 13.47 -3.95 -5.25
CA ALA A 341 14.10 -3.83 -3.94
C ALA A 341 14.83 -2.48 -3.77
N ALA A 342 15.55 -2.02 -4.79
CA ALA A 342 16.24 -0.73 -4.78
C ALA A 342 15.28 0.46 -4.78
N GLN A 343 14.14 0.37 -5.47
CA GLN A 343 13.07 1.38 -5.41
C GLN A 343 12.56 1.54 -3.98
N ALA A 344 12.29 0.43 -3.29
CA ALA A 344 11.90 0.48 -1.89
C ALA A 344 13.03 1.02 -0.99
N LEU A 345 14.28 0.74 -1.32
CA LEU A 345 15.43 1.25 -0.57
C LEU A 345 15.66 2.75 -0.73
N ILE A 346 15.50 3.27 -1.95
CA ILE A 346 15.92 4.62 -2.32
C ILE A 346 14.76 5.61 -2.22
N ILE A 347 13.57 5.26 -2.71
CA ILE A 347 12.47 6.22 -2.90
C ILE A 347 12.01 6.84 -1.57
N PRO A 348 11.70 6.09 -0.50
CA PRO A 348 11.18 6.71 0.72
C PRO A 348 12.18 7.62 1.44
N PRO A 349 13.45 7.23 1.68
CA PRO A 349 14.44 8.17 2.23
C PRO A 349 14.66 9.39 1.33
N LEU A 350 14.66 9.18 0.01
CA LEU A 350 14.85 10.26 -0.95
C LEU A 350 13.69 11.27 -0.94
N LEU A 351 12.44 10.81 -0.89
CA LEU A 351 11.28 11.71 -0.81
C LEU A 351 11.33 12.55 0.47
N LEU A 352 11.72 11.93 1.59
CA LEU A 352 11.95 12.65 2.85
C LEU A 352 13.10 13.65 2.72
N PHE A 353 14.17 13.29 2.03
CA PHE A 353 15.35 14.14 1.83
C PHE A 353 15.06 15.34 0.91
N ILE A 354 14.26 15.14 -0.14
CA ILE A 354 13.79 16.24 -0.98
C ILE A 354 12.96 17.23 -0.15
N ALA A 355 12.10 16.73 0.74
CA ALA A 355 11.34 17.58 1.65
C ALA A 355 12.21 18.36 2.66
N VAL A 356 13.42 17.88 2.98
CA VAL A 356 14.42 18.61 3.78
C VAL A 356 15.04 19.76 3.01
N ILE A 357 15.41 19.52 1.75
CA ILE A 357 16.19 20.47 0.95
C ILE A 357 15.36 21.62 0.41
N SER A 358 14.02 21.49 0.33
CA SER A 358 13.15 22.57 -0.15
C SER A 358 12.96 23.77 0.83
N GLY A 359 13.95 23.99 1.71
CA GLY A 359 14.34 25.29 2.27
C GLY A 359 13.45 25.88 3.36
N ASN A 360 12.18 26.14 3.08
CA ASN A 360 11.32 26.96 3.93
C ASN A 360 10.46 26.17 4.95
N SER A 361 10.41 24.85 4.83
CA SER A 361 9.62 23.97 5.70
C SER A 361 10.38 23.47 6.92
N LEU A 362 11.72 23.47 6.92
CA LEU A 362 12.50 22.77 7.95
C LEU A 362 12.34 23.38 9.35
N ALA A 363 12.29 24.71 9.45
CA ALA A 363 12.11 25.41 10.72
C ALA A 363 10.69 25.19 11.29
N GLN A 364 9.67 25.27 10.44
CA GLN A 364 8.27 25.01 10.82
C GLN A 364 8.05 23.54 11.18
N LEU A 365 8.64 22.61 10.43
CA LEU A 365 8.60 21.17 10.73
C LEU A 365 9.31 20.85 12.04
N ARG A 366 10.43 21.52 12.37
CA ARG A 366 11.10 21.38 13.67
C ARG A 366 10.24 21.90 14.83
N GLN A 367 9.53 23.00 14.64
CA GLN A 367 8.60 23.53 15.64
C GLN A 367 7.42 22.58 15.86
N LEU A 368 6.84 22.02 14.79
CA LEU A 368 5.81 20.98 14.89
C LEU A 368 6.36 19.70 15.53
N ALA A 369 7.60 19.32 15.21
CA ALA A 369 8.25 18.13 15.75
C ALA A 369 8.60 18.21 17.24
N ALA A 370 8.66 19.42 17.79
CA ALA A 370 8.83 19.64 19.22
C ALA A 370 7.55 19.34 20.03
N LEU A 371 6.37 19.29 19.40
CA LEU A 371 5.11 19.02 20.10
C LEU A 371 5.03 17.54 20.55
N PRO A 372 4.63 17.27 21.81
CA PRO A 372 4.54 15.90 22.34
C PRO A 372 3.65 14.97 21.50
N GLU A 373 2.51 15.48 21.04
CA GLU A 373 1.60 14.71 20.18
C GLU A 373 2.27 14.33 18.84
N PHE A 374 3.02 15.26 18.25
CA PHE A 374 3.75 14.99 17.02
C PHE A 374 4.85 13.95 17.24
N GLN A 375 5.47 13.90 18.41
CA GLN A 375 6.47 12.87 18.72
C GLN A 375 5.82 11.47 18.81
N LEU A 376 4.63 11.33 19.41
CA LEU A 376 3.90 10.06 19.44
C LEU A 376 3.53 9.61 18.02
N TRP A 377 2.84 10.45 17.27
CA TRP A 377 2.37 10.12 15.93
C TRP A 377 3.52 10.00 14.93
N GLY A 378 4.58 10.79 15.08
CA GLY A 378 5.82 10.69 14.30
C GLY A 378 6.56 9.38 14.57
N THR A 379 6.63 8.93 15.83
CA THR A 379 7.27 7.65 16.18
C THR A 379 6.48 6.46 15.63
N LEU A 380 5.15 6.43 15.83
CA LEU A 380 4.30 5.36 15.33
C LEU A 380 4.19 5.37 13.80
N GLY A 381 4.13 6.56 13.19
CA GLY A 381 4.17 6.73 11.75
C GLY A 381 5.48 6.23 11.15
N PHE A 382 6.61 6.56 11.77
CA PHE A 382 7.92 6.05 11.37
C PHE A 382 8.00 4.53 11.49
N ALA A 383 7.54 3.95 12.60
CA ALA A 383 7.47 2.49 12.76
C ALA A 383 6.62 1.83 11.65
N GLY A 384 5.47 2.41 11.33
CA GLY A 384 4.62 1.97 10.22
C GLY A 384 5.32 2.01 8.86
N LEU A 385 6.05 3.09 8.57
CA LEU A 385 6.81 3.24 7.32
C LEU A 385 7.91 2.18 7.19
N VAL A 386 8.66 1.91 8.26
CA VAL A 386 9.68 0.86 8.28
C VAL A 386 9.06 -0.52 7.98
N ALA A 387 7.93 -0.83 8.61
CA ALA A 387 7.30 -2.14 8.51
C ALA A 387 6.63 -2.41 7.14
N ILE A 388 5.98 -1.39 6.56
CA ILE A 388 5.19 -1.54 5.34
C ILE A 388 6.08 -1.53 4.08
N ASN A 389 7.24 -0.87 4.13
CA ASN A 389 8.00 -0.60 2.91
C ASN A 389 8.52 -1.85 2.15
N PRO A 390 9.06 -2.90 2.80
CA PRO A 390 9.43 -4.15 2.10
C PRO A 390 8.24 -4.82 1.40
N ILE A 391 7.02 -4.54 1.86
CA ILE A 391 5.77 -5.14 1.37
C ILE A 391 5.26 -4.37 0.15
N ILE A 392 5.38 -3.03 0.16
CA ILE A 392 5.17 -2.21 -1.05
C ILE A 392 6.12 -2.69 -2.16
N ALA A 393 7.37 -3.05 -1.79
CA ALA A 393 8.34 -3.67 -2.68
C ALA A 393 7.97 -5.09 -3.14
N SER A 394 6.91 -5.68 -2.59
CA SER A 394 6.44 -7.05 -2.84
C SER A 394 7.46 -8.15 -2.48
N ILE A 395 8.44 -7.85 -1.62
CA ILE A 395 9.53 -8.78 -1.29
C ILE A 395 9.01 -10.02 -0.54
N PRO A 396 8.29 -9.89 0.60
CA PRO A 396 7.82 -11.06 1.33
C PRO A 396 6.60 -11.72 0.67
N ALA A 397 5.75 -10.95 -0.03
CA ALA A 397 4.54 -11.45 -0.70
C ALA A 397 4.83 -12.28 -1.96
N THR A 398 6.09 -12.30 -2.42
CA THR A 398 6.55 -13.08 -3.57
C THR A 398 7.79 -13.92 -3.25
N ALA A 399 8.06 -14.14 -1.96
CA ALA A 399 9.28 -14.79 -1.50
C ALA A 399 9.51 -16.19 -2.09
N ILE A 400 8.44 -16.94 -2.36
CA ILE A 400 8.45 -18.26 -3.00
C ILE A 400 8.17 -18.12 -4.50
N SER A 401 7.18 -17.29 -4.88
CA SER A 401 6.83 -17.05 -6.28
C SER A 401 8.03 -16.59 -7.14
N ARG A 402 8.97 -15.83 -6.57
CA ARG A 402 10.20 -15.38 -7.24
C ARG A 402 11.15 -16.52 -7.63
N GLU A 403 11.11 -17.66 -6.95
CA GLU A 403 11.91 -18.83 -7.32
C GLU A 403 11.41 -19.47 -8.62
N GLY A 404 10.13 -19.26 -8.96
CA GLY A 404 9.55 -19.68 -10.22
C GLY A 404 9.69 -21.19 -10.46
N MET A 405 10.04 -21.57 -11.68
CA MET A 405 10.25 -22.97 -12.06
C MET A 405 11.41 -23.64 -11.32
N LEU A 406 12.31 -22.88 -10.67
CA LEU A 406 13.45 -23.45 -9.92
C LEU A 406 13.09 -23.82 -8.48
N PHE A 407 11.83 -23.62 -8.06
CA PHE A 407 11.38 -23.96 -6.71
C PHE A 407 11.58 -25.44 -6.34
N TRP A 408 11.61 -26.35 -7.32
CA TRP A 408 11.91 -27.77 -7.09
C TRP A 408 13.26 -27.98 -6.36
N ILE A 409 14.25 -27.10 -6.57
CA ILE A 409 15.54 -27.16 -5.87
C ILE A 409 15.32 -26.98 -4.37
N SER A 410 14.45 -26.04 -3.98
CA SER A 410 14.11 -25.78 -2.57
C SER A 410 13.37 -26.94 -1.90
N GLN A 411 12.70 -27.79 -2.67
CA GLN A 411 12.04 -29.00 -2.17
C GLN A 411 13.04 -30.15 -1.90
N VAL A 412 14.17 -30.19 -2.61
CA VAL A 412 15.16 -31.28 -2.51
C VAL A 412 16.30 -30.96 -1.52
N ILE A 413 16.51 -29.68 -1.18
CA ILE A 413 17.52 -29.28 -0.18
C ILE A 413 17.22 -30.00 1.15
N PRO A 414 18.22 -30.66 1.78
CA PRO A 414 18.05 -31.42 3.02
C PRO A 414 17.99 -30.49 4.26
N VAL A 415 17.11 -29.49 4.22
CA VAL A 415 16.90 -28.52 5.29
C VAL A 415 15.40 -28.40 5.56
N ALA A 416 15.02 -28.43 6.84
CA ALA A 416 13.64 -28.35 7.25
C ALA A 416 12.92 -27.11 6.63
N PRO A 417 11.70 -27.27 6.08
CA PRO A 417 10.96 -26.18 5.43
C PRO A 417 10.81 -24.93 6.29
N ARG A 418 10.68 -25.11 7.61
CA ARG A 418 10.57 -24.01 8.59
C ARG A 418 11.82 -23.11 8.58
N ILE A 419 13.00 -23.68 8.42
CA ILE A 419 14.27 -22.94 8.36
C ILE A 419 14.37 -22.18 7.03
N GLN A 420 13.87 -22.77 5.93
CA GLN A 420 13.82 -22.09 4.63
C GLN A 420 12.89 -20.87 4.65
N LEU A 421 11.70 -20.98 5.26
CA LEU A 421 10.81 -19.84 5.45
C LEU A 421 11.37 -18.81 6.43
N LEU A 422 12.05 -19.26 7.51
CA LEU A 422 12.72 -18.36 8.44
C LEU A 422 13.80 -17.53 7.73
N ALA A 423 14.57 -18.13 6.82
CA ALA A 423 15.57 -17.41 6.04
C ALA A 423 14.94 -16.28 5.20
N LYS A 424 13.77 -16.54 4.59
CA LYS A 424 13.00 -15.52 3.83
C LYS A 424 12.47 -14.40 4.73
N LEU A 425 12.02 -14.74 5.93
CA LEU A 425 11.58 -13.77 6.92
C LEU A 425 12.74 -12.88 7.38
N VAL A 426 13.86 -13.48 7.80
CA VAL A 426 15.08 -12.76 8.22
C VAL A 426 15.58 -11.84 7.12
N PHE A 427 15.62 -12.33 5.88
CA PHE A 427 15.99 -11.52 4.73
C PHE A 427 15.11 -10.26 4.59
N THR A 428 13.79 -10.41 4.75
CA THR A 428 12.84 -9.29 4.68
C THR A 428 13.07 -8.30 5.82
N LEU A 429 13.33 -8.79 7.03
CA LEU A 429 13.61 -7.95 8.21
C LEU A 429 14.91 -7.17 8.08
N VAL A 430 15.96 -7.78 7.50
CA VAL A 430 17.22 -7.07 7.20
C VAL A 430 16.97 -5.92 6.24
N ILE A 431 16.16 -6.14 5.19
CA ILE A 431 15.78 -5.06 4.27
C ILE A 431 14.99 -3.97 4.99
N ALA A 432 14.00 -4.33 5.83
CA ALA A 432 13.26 -3.35 6.63
C ALA A 432 14.19 -2.49 7.51
N ALA A 433 15.13 -3.13 8.20
CA ALA A 433 16.08 -2.47 9.08
C ALA A 433 17.01 -1.51 8.34
N VAL A 434 17.56 -1.91 7.19
CA VAL A 434 18.43 -1.05 6.38
C VAL A 434 17.67 0.17 5.88
N ILE A 435 16.45 -0.01 5.37
CA ILE A 435 15.60 1.09 4.90
C ILE A 435 15.28 2.02 6.07
N GLY A 436 14.84 1.47 7.20
CA GLY A 436 14.53 2.26 8.38
C GLY A 436 15.72 3.07 8.88
N ALA A 437 16.93 2.49 8.89
CA ALA A 437 18.13 3.21 9.24
C ALA A 437 18.40 4.39 8.28
N LEU A 438 18.25 4.20 6.96
CA LEU A 438 18.39 5.29 5.98
C LEU A 438 17.35 6.38 6.18
N MET A 439 16.09 6.02 6.46
CA MET A 439 15.03 6.99 6.74
C MET A 439 15.30 7.75 8.05
N ALA A 440 15.82 7.09 9.09
CA ALA A 440 16.17 7.74 10.36
C ALA A 440 17.26 8.80 10.18
N VAL A 441 18.28 8.54 9.34
CA VAL A 441 19.34 9.52 8.99
C VAL A 441 18.74 10.81 8.40
N VAL A 442 17.60 10.72 7.72
CA VAL A 442 16.90 11.88 7.12
C VAL A 442 15.91 12.52 8.11
N LEU A 443 15.20 11.72 8.91
CA LEU A 443 14.18 12.20 9.85
C LEU A 443 14.74 12.92 11.07
N ILE A 444 15.93 12.56 11.54
CA ILE A 444 16.56 13.22 12.69
C ILE A 444 16.85 14.71 12.38
N PRO A 445 17.47 15.06 11.23
CA PRO A 445 17.61 16.45 10.80
C PRO A 445 16.29 17.22 10.61
N LEU A 446 15.20 16.51 10.27
CA LEU A 446 13.83 17.06 10.14
C LEU A 446 13.20 17.47 11.48
N GLY A 447 13.83 17.16 12.60
CA GLY A 447 13.36 17.53 13.93
C GLY A 447 12.76 16.37 14.72
N LEU A 448 12.72 15.15 14.18
CA LEU A 448 12.34 13.98 14.97
C LEU A 448 13.44 13.68 16.00
N PRO A 449 13.15 13.67 17.31
CA PRO A 449 14.18 13.40 18.32
C PRO A 449 14.87 12.06 18.06
N ALA A 450 16.19 12.00 18.21
CA ALA A 450 16.95 10.76 17.96
C ALA A 450 16.45 9.57 18.78
N LYS A 451 15.97 9.81 20.00
CA LYS A 451 15.31 8.81 20.86
C LYS A 451 14.01 8.29 20.23
N ALA A 452 13.16 9.18 19.73
CA ALA A 452 11.90 8.83 19.05
C ALA A 452 12.17 8.06 17.75
N ALA A 453 13.17 8.48 16.96
CA ALA A 453 13.61 7.77 15.77
C ALA A 453 14.14 6.36 16.11
N GLY A 454 14.97 6.21 17.14
CA GLY A 454 15.48 4.90 17.57
C GLY A 454 14.37 3.95 18.04
N ILE A 455 13.43 4.46 18.85
CA ILE A 455 12.25 3.70 19.30
C ILE A 455 11.38 3.30 18.10
N GLY A 456 11.11 4.24 17.18
CA GLY A 456 10.32 3.99 15.98
C GLY A 456 10.97 2.97 15.05
N LEU A 457 12.30 2.96 14.92
CA LEU A 457 13.04 1.95 14.14
C LEU A 457 12.88 0.56 14.75
N ILE A 458 13.07 0.41 16.06
CA ILE A 458 12.93 -0.87 16.76
C ILE A 458 11.49 -1.37 16.65
N LEU A 459 10.50 -0.52 16.93
CA LEU A 459 9.09 -0.86 16.80
C LEU A 459 8.71 -1.20 15.37
N GLY A 460 9.28 -0.50 14.38
CA GLY A 460 9.08 -0.76 12.97
C GLY A 460 9.61 -2.13 12.55
N ILE A 461 10.78 -2.54 13.05
CA ILE A 461 11.32 -3.88 12.79
C ILE A 461 10.46 -4.96 13.48
N ILE A 462 10.02 -4.72 14.71
CA ILE A 462 9.10 -5.64 15.42
C ILE A 462 7.79 -5.76 14.64
N PHE A 463 7.23 -4.65 14.16
CA PHE A 463 6.00 -4.64 13.37
C PHE A 463 6.18 -5.25 11.98
N ALA A 464 7.38 -5.20 11.39
CA ALA A 464 7.67 -5.86 10.13
C ALA A 464 7.54 -7.39 10.24
N VAL A 465 7.75 -7.99 11.43
CA VAL A 465 7.64 -9.43 11.66
C VAL A 465 6.26 -9.99 11.30
N PRO A 466 5.15 -9.57 11.93
CA PRO A 466 3.83 -10.09 11.60
C PRO A 466 3.46 -9.84 10.14
N LEU A 467 3.76 -8.66 9.60
CA LEU A 467 3.38 -8.33 8.22
C LEU A 467 4.15 -9.18 7.21
N ALA A 468 5.46 -9.37 7.40
CA ALA A 468 6.28 -10.21 6.53
C ALA A 468 5.91 -11.70 6.65
N ALA A 469 5.69 -12.21 7.86
CA ALA A 469 5.31 -13.60 8.08
C ALA A 469 3.94 -13.91 7.47
N LEU A 470 2.94 -13.02 7.61
CA LEU A 470 1.64 -13.15 6.95
C LEU A 470 1.77 -13.09 5.42
N SER A 471 2.62 -12.21 4.91
CA SER A 471 2.87 -12.10 3.46
C SER A 471 3.49 -13.37 2.89
N ILE A 472 4.49 -13.94 3.58
CA ILE A 472 5.12 -15.22 3.20
C ILE A 472 4.11 -16.37 3.33
N ALA A 473 3.25 -16.35 4.34
CA ALA A 473 2.21 -17.37 4.50
C ALA A 473 1.21 -17.36 3.33
N VAL A 474 0.78 -16.18 2.86
CA VAL A 474 -0.06 -16.05 1.66
C VAL A 474 0.66 -16.60 0.44
N ASP A 475 1.93 -16.27 0.24
CA ASP A 475 2.70 -16.78 -0.89
C ASP A 475 2.99 -18.29 -0.81
N THR A 476 3.05 -18.84 0.41
CA THR A 476 3.19 -20.29 0.64
C THR A 476 1.91 -21.04 0.28
N LEU A 477 0.74 -20.43 0.51
CA LEU A 477 -0.55 -21.02 0.18
C LEU A 477 -0.83 -21.01 -1.33
N TRP A 478 -0.45 -19.94 -2.03
CA TRP A 478 -0.72 -19.77 -3.46
C TRP A 478 0.50 -19.29 -4.26
N PRO A 479 1.60 -20.05 -4.29
CA PRO A 479 2.78 -19.62 -5.01
C PRO A 479 2.52 -19.59 -6.52
N ARG A 480 2.93 -18.50 -7.17
CA ARG A 480 2.85 -18.35 -8.62
C ARG A 480 4.20 -18.68 -9.24
N LEU A 481 4.42 -19.98 -9.53
CA LEU A 481 5.71 -20.48 -10.03
C LEU A 481 5.88 -20.36 -11.56
N ASN A 482 4.79 -20.26 -12.31
CA ASN A 482 4.81 -20.22 -13.78
C ASN A 482 4.63 -18.79 -14.31
N TRP A 483 5.64 -17.94 -14.11
CA TRP A 483 5.68 -16.58 -14.66
C TRP A 483 6.61 -16.50 -15.87
N VAL A 484 6.32 -15.59 -16.82
CA VAL A 484 7.07 -15.46 -18.08
C VAL A 484 8.02 -14.27 -18.05
N SER A 485 7.64 -13.20 -17.35
CA SER A 485 8.48 -12.04 -17.08
C SER A 485 8.71 -11.89 -15.57
N PRO A 486 9.90 -11.45 -15.12
CA PRO A 486 10.13 -11.23 -13.70
C PRO A 486 9.21 -10.16 -13.09
N GLN A 487 8.78 -9.15 -13.87
CA GLN A 487 7.80 -8.16 -13.42
C GLN A 487 6.46 -8.82 -13.02
N GLN A 488 6.04 -9.87 -13.74
CA GLN A 488 4.83 -10.62 -13.44
C GLN A 488 4.92 -11.39 -12.11
N ALA A 489 6.11 -11.91 -11.78
CA ALA A 489 6.37 -12.59 -10.51
C ALA A 489 6.22 -11.65 -9.31
N MET A 490 6.62 -10.38 -9.49
CA MET A 490 6.56 -9.35 -8.46
C MET A 490 5.25 -8.56 -8.51
N LYS A 491 5.14 -7.53 -9.36
CA LYS A 491 4.00 -6.59 -9.37
C LYS A 491 2.71 -7.21 -9.92
N GLY A 492 2.82 -8.15 -10.85
CA GLY A 492 1.66 -8.83 -11.46
C GLY A 492 1.04 -9.93 -10.60
N ASN A 493 1.59 -10.21 -9.40
CA ASN A 493 1.12 -11.28 -8.54
C ASN A 493 -0.12 -10.85 -7.73
N THR A 494 -1.22 -11.58 -7.89
CA THR A 494 -2.46 -11.35 -7.15
C THR A 494 -2.29 -11.52 -5.64
N ASN A 495 -1.28 -12.28 -5.19
CA ASN A 495 -0.94 -12.41 -3.78
C ASN A 495 -0.63 -11.05 -3.14
N ASN A 496 -0.01 -10.12 -3.87
CA ASN A 496 0.26 -8.79 -3.35
C ASN A 496 -1.01 -8.03 -3.01
N LEU A 497 -2.08 -8.16 -3.82
CA LEU A 497 -3.35 -7.48 -3.55
C LEU A 497 -4.00 -8.03 -2.28
N ILE A 498 -3.98 -9.35 -2.10
CA ILE A 498 -4.49 -10.02 -0.88
C ILE A 498 -3.68 -9.57 0.34
N VAL A 499 -2.35 -9.53 0.21
CA VAL A 499 -1.46 -9.07 1.29
C VAL A 499 -1.72 -7.60 1.64
N MET A 500 -1.84 -6.72 0.65
CA MET A 500 -2.16 -5.30 0.85
C MET A 500 -3.51 -5.12 1.54
N ALA A 501 -4.52 -5.93 1.18
CA ALA A 501 -5.83 -5.95 1.83
C ALA A 501 -5.72 -6.23 3.33
N LEU A 502 -5.04 -7.34 3.67
CA LEU A 502 -4.88 -7.81 5.04
C LEU A 502 -4.11 -6.77 5.88
N ILE A 503 -3.07 -6.19 5.30
CA ILE A 503 -2.23 -5.21 5.98
C ILE A 503 -2.99 -3.90 6.19
N ALA A 504 -3.75 -3.42 5.22
CA ALA A 504 -4.55 -2.21 5.41
C ALA A 504 -5.64 -2.40 6.46
N GLY A 505 -6.30 -3.56 6.50
CA GLY A 505 -7.23 -3.91 7.57
C GLY A 505 -6.55 -3.92 8.93
N LEU A 506 -5.37 -4.54 9.03
CA LEU A 506 -4.58 -4.56 10.26
C LEU A 506 -4.11 -3.16 10.68
N ALA A 507 -3.60 -2.36 9.73
CA ALA A 507 -3.16 -0.99 9.98
C ALA A 507 -4.33 -0.11 10.47
N TYR A 508 -5.52 -0.23 9.87
CA TYR A 508 -6.71 0.48 10.32
C TYR A 508 -7.07 0.13 11.78
N LEU A 509 -7.05 -1.16 12.14
CA LEU A 509 -7.32 -1.60 13.51
C LEU A 509 -6.27 -1.06 14.50
N LEU A 510 -5.00 -1.09 14.12
CA LEU A 510 -3.91 -0.59 14.96
C LEU A 510 -3.97 0.93 15.16
N ILE A 511 -4.26 1.69 14.09
CA ILE A 511 -4.46 3.15 14.17
C ILE A 511 -5.65 3.46 15.09
N ARG A 512 -6.76 2.74 14.96
CA ARG A 512 -7.93 2.90 15.83
C ARG A 512 -7.59 2.58 17.30
N ALA A 513 -6.84 1.52 17.55
CA ALA A 513 -6.38 1.16 18.89
C ALA A 513 -5.48 2.25 19.51
N ALA A 514 -4.52 2.78 18.75
CA ALA A 514 -3.65 3.87 19.20
C ALA A 514 -4.45 5.16 19.48
N LEU A 515 -5.38 5.54 18.60
CA LEU A 515 -6.27 6.69 18.81
C LEU A 515 -7.16 6.51 20.05
N PHE A 516 -7.65 5.30 20.30
CA PHE A 516 -8.42 4.98 21.49
C PHE A 516 -7.60 5.16 22.77
N MET A 517 -6.40 4.58 22.84
CA MET A 517 -5.52 4.75 24.01
C MET A 517 -5.18 6.24 24.26
N ASN A 518 -4.94 7.00 23.20
CA ASN A 518 -4.70 8.44 23.30
C ASN A 518 -5.92 9.21 23.82
N LYS A 519 -7.13 8.89 23.33
CA LYS A 519 -8.38 9.50 23.82
C LYS A 519 -8.70 9.14 25.26
N SER A 520 -8.33 7.94 25.70
CA SER A 520 -8.47 7.47 27.08
C SER A 520 -7.44 8.07 28.03
N GLY A 521 -6.63 9.04 27.59
CA GLY A 521 -5.68 9.76 28.43
C GLY A 521 -4.43 8.96 28.81
N TRP A 522 -4.09 7.90 28.07
CA TRP A 522 -2.87 7.13 28.34
C TRP A 522 -1.63 7.95 28.03
N ASP A 523 -0.61 7.88 28.89
CA ASP A 523 0.67 8.51 28.56
C ASP A 523 1.28 7.92 27.28
N MET A 524 2.00 8.77 26.54
CA MET A 524 2.68 8.43 25.29
C MET A 524 3.55 7.16 25.41
N SER A 525 4.28 7.00 26.52
CA SER A 525 5.15 5.83 26.75
C SER A 525 4.36 4.53 26.90
N TYR A 526 3.20 4.56 27.54
CA TYR A 526 2.31 3.40 27.68
C TYR A 526 1.68 3.02 26.33
N ILE A 527 1.28 3.99 25.53
CA ILE A 527 0.74 3.75 24.18
C ILE A 527 1.78 3.04 23.30
N ILE A 528 3.01 3.56 23.29
CA ILE A 528 4.12 3.00 22.51
C ILE A 528 4.44 1.57 22.98
N SER A 529 4.47 1.34 24.29
CA SER A 529 4.75 0.02 24.87
C SER A 529 3.64 -0.99 24.56
N ALA A 530 2.37 -0.57 24.69
CA ALA A 530 1.21 -1.39 24.35
C ALA A 530 1.20 -1.77 22.87
N MET A 531 1.51 -0.84 21.96
CA MET A 531 1.68 -1.13 20.53
C MET A 531 2.81 -2.15 20.30
N GLY A 532 3.95 -1.99 20.97
CA GLY A 532 5.06 -2.96 20.90
C GLY A 532 4.64 -4.38 21.31
N ILE A 533 3.89 -4.52 22.41
CA ILE A 533 3.36 -5.81 22.87
C ILE A 533 2.39 -6.40 21.83
N ILE A 534 1.48 -5.60 21.29
CA ILE A 534 0.54 -6.04 20.25
C ILE A 534 1.31 -6.54 19.02
N PHE A 535 2.35 -5.83 18.57
CA PHE A 535 3.16 -6.26 17.43
C PHE A 535 3.89 -7.58 17.70
N LEU A 536 4.42 -7.78 18.91
CA LEU A 536 5.06 -9.03 19.31
C LEU A 536 4.06 -10.20 19.31
N LEU A 537 2.87 -10.02 19.90
CA LEU A 537 1.83 -11.05 19.93
C LEU A 537 1.37 -11.43 18.52
N LEU A 538 1.15 -10.43 17.67
CA LEU A 538 0.84 -10.65 16.25
C LEU A 538 1.98 -11.37 15.54
N GLY A 539 3.24 -11.00 15.83
CA GLY A 539 4.43 -11.61 15.26
C GLY A 539 4.54 -13.10 15.59
N VAL A 540 4.34 -13.47 16.86
CA VAL A 540 4.33 -14.87 17.30
C VAL A 540 3.23 -15.66 16.60
N GLY A 541 2.01 -15.11 16.54
CA GLY A 541 0.88 -15.72 15.84
C GLY A 541 1.16 -15.94 14.34
N ALA A 542 1.69 -14.91 13.66
CA ALA A 542 1.99 -14.97 12.24
C ALA A 542 3.11 -15.97 11.90
N ILE A 543 4.18 -16.01 12.71
CA ILE A 543 5.26 -17.00 12.55
C ILE A 543 4.73 -18.42 12.77
N ALA A 544 3.87 -18.63 13.78
CA ALA A 544 3.27 -19.93 14.04
C ALA A 544 2.43 -20.41 12.85
N VAL A 545 1.64 -19.52 12.23
CA VAL A 545 0.89 -19.81 11.01
C VAL A 545 1.84 -20.16 9.86
N MET A 546 2.86 -19.34 9.62
CA MET A 546 3.87 -19.57 8.58
C MET A 546 4.55 -20.94 8.72
N TYR A 547 4.96 -21.32 9.95
CA TYR A 547 5.59 -22.62 10.21
C TYR A 547 4.66 -23.82 10.10
N ARG A 548 3.36 -23.65 10.36
CA ARG A 548 2.36 -24.70 10.12
C ARG A 548 2.12 -24.92 8.63
N LEU A 549 2.27 -23.89 7.81
CA LEU A 549 2.12 -23.97 6.35
C LEU A 549 3.36 -24.52 5.64
N ALA A 550 4.56 -24.34 6.22
CA ALA A 550 5.82 -24.75 5.60
C ALA A 550 5.85 -26.21 5.08
N PRO A 551 5.38 -27.22 5.82
CA PRO A 551 5.43 -28.61 5.35
C PRO A 551 4.51 -28.87 4.15
N LEU A 552 3.39 -28.12 4.03
CA LEU A 552 2.37 -28.36 3.00
C LEU A 552 2.94 -28.16 1.60
N LEU A 553 3.74 -27.11 1.39
CA LEU A 553 4.27 -26.79 0.07
C LEU A 553 5.55 -27.58 -0.27
N TYR A 554 6.43 -27.75 0.72
CA TYR A 554 7.74 -28.33 0.50
C TYR A 554 7.72 -29.88 0.41
N LEU A 555 6.70 -30.54 0.97
CA LEU A 555 6.57 -32.01 0.96
C LEU A 555 5.56 -32.55 -0.07
N GLN A 556 4.68 -31.72 -0.64
CA GLN A 556 3.59 -32.21 -1.50
C GLN A 556 4.03 -32.76 -2.87
N GLN A 557 5.26 -32.49 -3.34
CA GLN A 557 5.74 -32.96 -4.65
C GLN A 557 6.88 -33.98 -4.57
N SER A 558 7.46 -34.24 -3.40
CA SER A 558 8.57 -35.20 -3.28
C SER A 558 8.17 -36.66 -3.53
N PHE A 559 6.86 -36.96 -3.66
CA PHE A 559 6.32 -38.29 -4.02
C PHE A 559 5.38 -38.28 -5.23
N GLY A 560 5.49 -37.28 -6.11
CA GLY A 560 4.73 -37.20 -7.36
C GLY A 560 5.57 -37.55 -8.59
N ILE A 561 6.04 -38.79 -8.71
CA ILE A 561 6.52 -39.31 -10.00
C ILE A 561 5.34 -39.22 -10.99
N GLY A 562 5.63 -38.68 -12.18
CA GLY A 562 4.67 -38.02 -13.05
C GLY A 562 3.47 -38.85 -13.49
N LYS A 563 2.29 -38.24 -13.39
CA LYS A 563 1.23 -38.48 -14.38
C LYS A 563 1.58 -37.68 -15.65
N GLY A 564 2.44 -38.22 -16.49
CA GLY A 564 2.83 -37.54 -17.73
C GLY A 564 3.93 -38.19 -18.56
N ALA A 565 4.42 -39.38 -18.21
CA ALA A 565 5.28 -40.17 -19.09
C ALA A 565 4.67 -41.56 -19.26
N GLU A 566 4.04 -41.79 -20.41
CA GLU A 566 3.69 -43.11 -20.89
C GLU A 566 4.99 -43.90 -21.12
N THR A 567 5.37 -44.73 -20.16
CA THR A 567 6.30 -45.84 -20.40
C THR A 567 5.50 -47.14 -20.37
N THR A 568 5.46 -47.75 -21.54
CA THR A 568 4.91 -49.06 -21.90
C THR A 568 5.39 -50.20 -20.97
N ALA A 569 4.46 -50.91 -20.33
CA ALA A 569 4.60 -52.30 -19.85
C ALA A 569 3.22 -52.90 -19.51
N PRO A 570 3.03 -54.24 -19.51
CA PRO A 570 1.90 -54.87 -20.21
C PRO A 570 0.63 -55.16 -19.39
N ALA A 571 -0.42 -55.35 -20.19
CA ALA A 571 -1.77 -55.88 -20.03
C ALA A 571 -2.22 -56.63 -18.74
N ARG A 572 -3.51 -56.37 -18.43
CA ARG A 572 -4.48 -57.08 -17.54
C ARG A 572 -4.25 -56.82 -16.04
N VAL A 573 -5.20 -56.28 -15.28
CA VAL A 573 -6.55 -56.81 -15.03
C VAL A 573 -7.63 -55.70 -15.07
N ARG A 574 -8.72 -55.97 -15.79
CA ARG A 574 -10.03 -55.32 -15.64
C ARG A 574 -10.58 -55.74 -14.28
N ASP A 575 -10.83 -54.79 -13.39
CA ASP A 575 -11.98 -54.90 -12.50
C ASP A 575 -12.54 -53.52 -12.14
N GLY A 576 -13.86 -53.43 -12.24
CA GLY A 576 -14.65 -52.21 -12.15
C GLY A 576 -14.69 -51.69 -10.73
N GLY A 577 -13.93 -50.63 -10.47
CA GLY A 577 -14.10 -49.77 -9.30
C GLY A 577 -13.88 -48.33 -9.72
N LYS A 578 -14.93 -47.60 -10.08
CA LYS A 578 -14.88 -46.15 -10.23
C LYS A 578 -14.54 -45.54 -8.86
N LEU A 579 -13.24 -45.34 -8.58
CA LEU A 579 -12.80 -44.49 -7.48
C LEU A 579 -13.08 -43.02 -7.89
N ARG A 580 -14.34 -42.61 -7.77
CA ARG A 580 -14.72 -41.20 -7.75
C ARG A 580 -14.14 -40.62 -6.47
N ILE A 581 -12.94 -40.04 -6.57
CA ILE A 581 -12.48 -39.07 -5.56
C ILE A 581 -13.36 -37.84 -5.72
N ARG A 582 -14.52 -37.87 -5.08
CA ARG A 582 -15.35 -36.69 -4.85
C ARG A 582 -14.55 -35.84 -3.86
N PHE A 583 -13.81 -34.85 -4.37
CA PHE A 583 -13.30 -33.77 -3.53
C PHE A 583 -14.51 -33.03 -2.97
N SER A 584 -14.86 -33.35 -1.73
CA SER A 584 -15.93 -32.68 -1.02
C SER A 584 -15.42 -31.30 -0.60
N LEU A 585 -16.11 -30.24 -1.01
CA LEU A 585 -15.91 -28.87 -0.51
C LEU A 585 -15.87 -28.83 1.03
N TRP A 586 -16.51 -29.79 1.70
CA TRP A 586 -16.48 -29.96 3.15
C TRP A 586 -15.11 -30.34 3.71
N ASP A 587 -14.31 -31.16 3.03
CA ASP A 587 -12.96 -31.52 3.51
C ASP A 587 -11.96 -30.37 3.36
N LEU A 588 -12.15 -29.55 2.32
CA LEU A 588 -11.38 -28.34 2.10
C LEU A 588 -11.80 -27.24 3.10
N PHE A 589 -13.10 -27.12 3.37
CA PHE A 589 -13.63 -26.26 4.43
C PHE A 589 -13.19 -26.74 5.83
N TYR A 590 -13.04 -28.03 6.09
CA TYR A 590 -12.56 -28.51 7.40
C TYR A 590 -11.04 -28.34 7.55
N ARG A 591 -10.26 -28.60 6.49
CA ARG A 591 -8.78 -28.46 6.50
C ARG A 591 -8.30 -27.02 6.47
N TYR A 592 -8.96 -26.13 5.72
CA TYR A 592 -8.58 -24.72 5.59
C TYR A 592 -9.52 -23.77 6.33
N GLY A 593 -10.73 -24.21 6.67
CA GLY A 593 -11.67 -23.41 7.44
C GLY A 593 -11.18 -23.19 8.86
N ARG A 594 -10.42 -24.07 9.50
CA ARG A 594 -9.81 -23.72 10.80
C ARG A 594 -8.85 -22.52 10.69
N ILE A 595 -8.12 -22.38 9.59
CA ILE A 595 -7.15 -21.30 9.35
C ILE A 595 -7.88 -20.00 8.98
N ILE A 596 -8.84 -20.08 8.07
CA ILE A 596 -9.71 -18.97 7.67
C ILE A 596 -10.59 -18.53 8.84
N LEU A 597 -11.09 -19.47 9.66
CA LEU A 597 -11.85 -19.23 10.88
C LEU A 597 -10.93 -18.68 11.97
N THR A 598 -9.68 -19.09 12.15
CA THR A 598 -8.74 -18.37 13.05
C THR A 598 -8.46 -16.96 12.55
N GLY A 599 -8.28 -16.75 11.24
CA GLY A 599 -8.09 -15.41 10.67
C GLY A 599 -9.32 -14.53 10.84
N LEU A 600 -10.52 -15.06 10.52
CA LEU A 600 -11.81 -14.39 10.67
C LEU A 600 -12.26 -14.27 12.13
N THR A 601 -11.84 -15.15 13.03
CA THR A 601 -12.09 -15.00 14.47
C THR A 601 -11.10 -14.04 15.08
N ILE A 602 -9.85 -13.91 14.60
CA ILE A 602 -8.95 -12.83 15.04
C ILE A 602 -9.45 -11.48 14.52
N ILE A 603 -9.84 -11.39 13.25
CA ILE A 603 -10.41 -10.19 12.65
C ILE A 603 -11.78 -9.88 13.28
N GLY A 604 -12.61 -10.89 13.48
CA GLY A 604 -13.93 -10.79 14.09
C GLY A 604 -13.87 -10.49 15.58
N LEU A 605 -12.89 -11.03 16.32
CA LEU A 605 -12.60 -10.68 17.71
C LEU A 605 -12.00 -9.27 17.78
N ALA A 606 -11.21 -8.82 16.80
CA ALA A 606 -10.74 -7.43 16.74
C ALA A 606 -11.87 -6.45 16.37
N ILE A 607 -12.82 -6.85 15.53
CA ILE A 607 -14.04 -6.08 15.21
C ILE A 607 -15.01 -6.11 16.40
N PHE A 608 -15.14 -7.24 17.10
CA PHE A 608 -16.02 -7.42 18.25
C PHE A 608 -15.46 -6.73 19.49
N LEU A 609 -14.18 -6.93 19.83
CA LEU A 609 -13.48 -6.14 20.84
C LEU A 609 -13.47 -4.66 20.45
N GLY A 610 -13.23 -4.35 19.18
CA GLY A 610 -13.37 -3.00 18.66
C GLY A 610 -14.77 -2.43 18.91
N ARG A 611 -15.85 -3.15 18.55
CA ARG A 611 -17.25 -2.74 18.69
C ARG A 611 -17.71 -2.64 20.16
N GLU A 612 -17.33 -3.60 20.99
CA GLU A 612 -17.67 -3.65 22.42
C GLU A 612 -16.84 -2.64 23.24
N PHE A 613 -15.60 -2.31 22.84
CA PHE A 613 -14.85 -1.17 23.40
C PHE A 613 -15.29 0.20 22.82
N ILE A 614 -15.83 0.24 21.59
CA ILE A 614 -16.36 1.45 20.94
C ILE A 614 -17.66 1.91 21.61
N MET A 615 -18.45 1.01 22.20
CA MET A 615 -19.61 1.37 23.01
C MET A 615 -19.24 1.57 24.48
N GLY A 616 -18.15 2.33 24.74
CA GLY A 616 -18.08 3.14 25.95
C GLY A 616 -19.21 4.15 25.87
N VAL A 617 -20.33 3.83 26.53
CA VAL A 617 -21.57 4.61 26.54
C VAL A 617 -21.27 5.97 27.18
N THR A 618 -20.97 7.00 26.38
CA THR A 618 -21.15 8.38 26.83
C THR A 618 -22.64 8.54 27.12
N LEU A 619 -23.00 8.63 28.40
CA LEU A 619 -24.37 8.84 28.80
C LEU A 619 -24.72 10.31 28.56
N GLU A 620 -25.47 10.57 27.49
CA GLU A 620 -26.03 11.90 27.28
C GLU A 620 -27.18 12.12 28.29
N TYR A 621 -27.01 13.14 29.12
CA TYR A 621 -28.03 13.64 30.04
C TYR A 621 -28.64 14.90 29.41
N GLU A 622 -29.93 14.86 29.11
CA GLU A 622 -30.69 15.97 28.54
C GLU A 622 -31.56 16.59 29.63
N PHE A 623 -31.28 17.85 29.97
CA PHE A 623 -32.07 18.65 30.92
C PHE A 623 -32.96 19.60 30.13
N GLY A 624 -34.21 19.19 29.92
CA GLY A 624 -35.23 19.98 29.23
C GLY A 624 -35.83 21.09 30.11
N PRO A 625 -36.78 21.87 29.56
CA PRO A 625 -37.50 22.90 30.30
C PRO A 625 -38.28 22.31 31.49
N ASP A 626 -38.96 21.17 31.28
CA ASP A 626 -39.87 20.56 32.26
C ASP A 626 -39.49 19.12 32.67
N TYR A 627 -38.37 18.59 32.16
CA TYR A 627 -37.97 17.19 32.39
C TYR A 627 -36.44 16.98 32.45
N VAL A 628 -36.03 15.88 33.08
CA VAL A 628 -34.69 15.28 32.97
C VAL A 628 -34.78 13.97 32.22
N LYS A 629 -33.93 13.79 31.21
CA LYS A 629 -33.87 12.57 30.40
C LYS A 629 -32.46 12.00 30.39
N PHE A 630 -32.38 10.70 30.59
CA PHE A 630 -31.15 9.93 30.52
C PHE A 630 -31.45 8.53 30.02
N GLN A 631 -30.68 8.04 29.05
CA GLN A 631 -30.97 6.79 28.34
C GLN A 631 -32.43 6.76 27.83
N ASN A 632 -33.24 5.79 28.28
CA ASN A 632 -34.67 5.64 27.97
C ASN A 632 -35.60 6.11 29.10
N VAL A 633 -35.07 6.80 30.11
CA VAL A 633 -35.85 7.30 31.27
C VAL A 633 -36.06 8.81 31.09
N VAL A 634 -37.31 9.24 31.18
CA VAL A 634 -37.72 10.65 31.20
C VAL A 634 -38.46 10.87 32.52
N ILE A 635 -37.99 11.83 33.31
CA ILE A 635 -38.58 12.20 34.61
C ILE A 635 -39.01 13.66 34.52
N PRO A 636 -40.32 13.96 34.56
CA PRO A 636 -40.82 15.33 34.71
C PRO A 636 -40.37 15.93 36.05
N TYR A 637 -40.07 17.24 36.10
CA TYR A 637 -39.68 17.88 37.36
C TYR A 637 -40.76 17.78 38.45
N GLU A 638 -42.04 17.76 38.06
CA GLU A 638 -43.19 17.56 38.97
C GLU A 638 -43.19 16.22 39.72
N GLU A 639 -42.50 15.19 39.19
CA GLU A 639 -42.40 13.88 39.84
C GLU A 639 -41.25 13.77 40.84
N LEU A 640 -40.41 14.81 40.94
CA LEU A 640 -39.27 14.85 41.87
C LEU A 640 -39.73 15.28 43.26
N VAL A 641 -39.53 14.41 44.23
CA VAL A 641 -39.86 14.66 45.66
C VAL A 641 -38.68 15.31 46.37
N GLU A 642 -37.47 14.88 46.05
CA GLU A 642 -36.23 15.37 46.67
C GLU A 642 -35.07 15.18 45.69
N VAL A 643 -34.11 16.12 45.67
CA VAL A 643 -32.87 15.98 44.91
C VAL A 643 -31.69 16.17 45.87
N ARG A 644 -30.71 15.27 45.81
CA ARG A 644 -29.46 15.37 46.60
C ARG A 644 -28.24 15.37 45.69
N LEU A 645 -27.24 16.18 46.04
CA LEU A 645 -25.92 16.15 45.44
C LEU A 645 -25.00 15.27 46.30
N LEU A 646 -24.28 14.34 45.65
CA LEU A 646 -23.26 13.48 46.25
C LEU A 646 -21.90 13.79 45.64
N GLU A 647 -20.84 13.73 46.45
CA GLU A 647 -19.46 13.92 45.97
C GLU A 647 -18.97 12.74 45.11
N GLU A 648 -19.42 11.53 45.45
CA GLU A 648 -19.18 10.30 44.69
C GLU A 648 -20.32 9.30 44.90
N VAL A 649 -20.41 8.28 44.04
CA VAL A 649 -21.46 7.26 44.16
C VAL A 649 -21.10 6.26 45.28
N PRO A 650 -21.95 6.08 46.31
CA PRO A 650 -21.68 5.19 47.44
C PRO A 650 -21.50 3.71 47.04
N PRO A 651 -20.95 2.86 47.93
CA PRO A 651 -20.80 1.44 47.67
C PRO A 651 -22.14 0.77 47.32
N LEU A 652 -22.09 -0.17 46.36
CA LEU A 652 -23.26 -0.84 45.80
C LEU A 652 -23.22 -2.32 46.15
N SER A 653 -24.32 -2.87 46.68
CA SER A 653 -24.52 -4.30 46.99
C SER A 653 -25.78 -4.85 46.29
N ASN A 654 -25.78 -6.14 45.94
CA ASN A 654 -26.81 -6.83 45.12
C ASN A 654 -27.06 -6.23 43.71
N ARG A 655 -26.88 -7.06 42.67
CA ARG A 655 -26.75 -6.61 41.27
C ARG A 655 -27.83 -7.18 40.35
N VAL A 656 -28.59 -6.30 39.71
CA VAL A 656 -29.28 -6.58 38.45
C VAL A 656 -28.91 -5.47 37.45
N GLY A 657 -27.79 -5.64 36.73
CA GLY A 657 -27.23 -4.60 35.85
C GLY A 657 -25.80 -4.84 35.36
N THR A 658 -25.24 -3.87 34.64
CA THR A 658 -23.88 -3.89 34.05
C THR A 658 -22.90 -3.07 34.88
N SER A 659 -21.72 -3.64 35.18
CA SER A 659 -20.62 -2.96 35.90
C SER A 659 -19.28 -3.21 35.18
N ILE A 660 -18.69 -2.19 34.57
CA ILE A 660 -17.41 -2.28 33.85
C ILE A 660 -16.53 -1.10 34.29
N GLY A 661 -15.39 -1.37 34.93
CA GLY A 661 -14.53 -0.31 35.51
C GLY A 661 -15.31 0.56 36.51
N ASN A 662 -15.38 1.86 36.26
CA ASN A 662 -16.16 2.82 37.05
C ASN A 662 -17.60 3.02 36.57
N TYR A 663 -17.97 2.51 35.39
CA TYR A 663 -19.32 2.60 34.83
C TYR A 663 -20.29 1.65 35.53
N ARG A 664 -21.49 2.14 35.87
CA ARG A 664 -22.57 1.35 36.51
C ARG A 664 -23.92 1.70 35.89
N SER A 665 -24.64 0.69 35.40
CA SER A 665 -26.02 0.86 34.90
C SER A 665 -26.91 -0.30 35.31
N GLY A 666 -28.00 -0.03 36.02
CA GLY A 666 -28.96 -1.04 36.48
C GLY A 666 -29.52 -0.78 37.87
N THR A 667 -30.18 -1.77 38.45
CA THR A 667 -30.76 -1.67 39.80
C THR A 667 -29.77 -2.21 40.83
N PHE A 668 -29.38 -1.38 41.78
CA PHE A 668 -28.42 -1.69 42.83
C PHE A 668 -29.00 -1.35 44.21
N THR A 669 -28.52 -2.01 45.25
CA THR A 669 -28.73 -1.57 46.64
C THR A 669 -27.59 -0.64 47.00
N VAL A 670 -27.88 0.64 47.15
CA VAL A 670 -26.92 1.70 47.48
C VAL A 670 -26.84 1.81 48.99
N GLU A 671 -25.64 1.69 49.54
CA GLU A 671 -25.40 1.83 50.99
C GLU A 671 -25.89 3.20 51.48
N GLY A 672 -26.71 3.21 52.54
CA GLY A 672 -27.28 4.43 53.13
C GLY A 672 -28.51 5.04 52.41
N ILE A 673 -28.91 4.55 51.23
CA ILE A 673 -30.08 5.08 50.47
C ILE A 673 -31.13 3.99 50.23
N GLY A 674 -30.73 2.75 49.98
CA GLY A 674 -31.63 1.62 49.70
C GLY A 674 -31.55 1.13 48.26
N ARG A 675 -32.60 0.47 47.73
CA ARG A 675 -32.59 -0.13 46.38
C ARG A 675 -33.12 0.85 45.34
N GLY A 676 -32.32 1.18 44.34
CA GLY A 676 -32.66 2.14 43.29
C GLY A 676 -31.89 1.91 41.98
N ARG A 677 -32.18 2.71 40.95
CA ARG A 677 -31.54 2.58 39.64
C ARG A 677 -30.35 3.53 39.54
N VAL A 678 -29.15 2.99 39.31
CA VAL A 678 -27.92 3.77 39.15
C VAL A 678 -27.54 3.79 37.68
N VAL A 679 -27.25 4.98 37.15
CA VAL A 679 -26.80 5.23 35.78
C VAL A 679 -25.62 6.22 35.87
N ALA A 680 -24.45 5.68 36.20
CA ALA A 680 -23.21 6.42 36.42
C ALA A 680 -22.18 6.09 35.34
N ASP A 681 -21.65 7.13 34.70
CA ASP A 681 -20.56 7.06 33.73
C ASP A 681 -19.21 6.81 34.45
N ASP A 682 -19.01 7.49 35.58
CA ASP A 682 -17.83 7.32 36.45
C ASP A 682 -18.22 7.44 37.94
N ARG A 683 -17.82 6.47 38.77
CA ARG A 683 -18.17 6.40 40.20
C ARG A 683 -17.50 7.51 41.03
N THR A 684 -16.36 8.02 40.56
CA THR A 684 -15.58 9.04 41.28
C THR A 684 -16.00 10.47 40.93
N LYS A 685 -16.99 10.64 40.04
CA LYS A 685 -17.56 11.96 39.72
C LYS A 685 -18.70 12.30 40.70
N PRO A 686 -18.95 13.60 40.95
CA PRO A 686 -20.13 14.06 41.65
C PRO A 686 -21.43 13.54 40.99
N ALA A 687 -22.35 13.07 41.80
CA ALA A 687 -23.59 12.42 41.36
C ALA A 687 -24.83 13.16 41.88
N LEU A 688 -25.91 13.11 41.11
CA LEU A 688 -27.24 13.58 41.54
C LEU A 688 -28.11 12.37 41.88
N VAL A 689 -28.75 12.41 43.04
CA VAL A 689 -29.80 11.49 43.43
C VAL A 689 -31.15 12.16 43.23
N LEU A 690 -31.95 11.60 42.35
CA LEU A 690 -33.30 12.04 42.03
C LEU A 690 -34.30 11.11 42.72
N PHE A 691 -35.01 11.58 43.75
CA PHE A 691 -36.08 10.83 44.41
C PHE A 691 -37.42 11.09 43.73
N THR A 692 -38.14 10.03 43.40
CA THR A 692 -39.51 10.08 42.89
C THR A 692 -40.44 9.25 43.77
N ASN A 693 -41.75 9.39 43.59
CA ASN A 693 -42.75 8.57 44.28
C ASN A 693 -42.61 7.05 44.04
N LYS A 694 -41.83 6.63 43.03
CA LYS A 694 -41.64 5.23 42.61
C LYS A 694 -40.26 4.66 42.98
N GLY A 695 -39.35 5.48 43.55
CA GLY A 695 -37.98 5.08 43.90
C GLY A 695 -36.96 6.19 43.65
N PHE A 696 -35.68 5.86 43.60
CA PHE A 696 -34.63 6.85 43.32
C PHE A 696 -33.73 6.46 42.13
N TYR A 697 -33.18 7.49 41.48
CA TYR A 697 -32.22 7.38 40.39
C TYR A 697 -30.91 8.10 40.74
N ILE A 698 -29.76 7.48 40.46
CA ILE A 698 -28.45 8.12 40.60
C ILE A 698 -27.85 8.37 39.21
N ILE A 699 -27.49 9.62 38.91
CA ILE A 699 -26.89 10.03 37.63
C ILE A 699 -25.59 10.83 37.84
N THR A 700 -24.66 10.80 36.89
CA THR A 700 -23.35 11.50 36.97
C THR A 700 -23.13 12.42 35.77
N PRO A 701 -23.87 13.55 35.65
CA PRO A 701 -23.68 14.50 34.57
C PRO A 701 -22.37 15.29 34.72
N ASP A 702 -21.80 15.78 33.62
CA ASP A 702 -20.47 16.42 33.62
C ASP A 702 -20.39 17.73 34.46
N ASN A 703 -21.52 18.35 34.82
CA ASN A 703 -21.62 19.51 35.73
C ASN A 703 -22.68 19.31 36.83
N ALA A 704 -22.60 18.25 37.63
CA ALA A 704 -23.63 17.89 38.61
C ALA A 704 -24.03 19.03 39.58
N ALA A 705 -23.09 19.85 40.05
CA ALA A 705 -23.37 20.94 40.98
C ALA A 705 -24.16 22.11 40.35
N GLU A 706 -23.90 22.45 39.09
CA GLU A 706 -24.67 23.46 38.36
C GLU A 706 -26.08 22.94 38.02
N ARG A 707 -26.16 21.68 37.58
CA ARG A 707 -27.44 21.03 37.28
C ARG A 707 -28.30 20.88 38.54
N TYR A 708 -27.70 20.64 39.70
CA TYR A 708 -28.43 20.65 40.97
C TYR A 708 -29.16 21.98 41.20
N LYS A 709 -28.45 23.11 41.05
CA LYS A 709 -29.03 24.45 41.22
C LYS A 709 -30.13 24.72 40.20
N GLU A 710 -29.91 24.32 38.94
CA GLU A 710 -30.90 24.47 37.87
C GLU A 710 -32.20 23.71 38.17
N ILE A 711 -32.09 22.49 38.72
CA ILE A 711 -33.27 21.70 39.10
C ILE A 711 -33.97 22.36 40.29
N MET A 712 -33.23 22.79 41.33
CA MET A 712 -33.83 23.43 42.51
C MET A 712 -34.58 24.72 42.15
N GLU A 713 -33.98 25.60 41.33
CA GLU A 713 -34.63 26.84 40.87
C GLU A 713 -35.92 26.57 40.08
N LYS A 714 -35.92 25.51 39.25
CA LYS A 714 -37.11 25.10 38.48
C LYS A 714 -38.18 24.46 39.34
N THR A 715 -37.80 23.70 40.37
CA THR A 715 -38.76 23.02 41.27
C THR A 715 -39.42 24.04 42.21
N GLU A 716 -38.67 25.06 42.67
CA GLU A 716 -39.21 26.17 43.47
C GLU A 716 -40.18 27.05 42.68
N ARG A 717 -39.86 27.38 41.42
CA ARG A 717 -40.77 28.15 40.54
C ARG A 717 -42.08 27.46 40.16
N MET A 718 -42.17 26.14 40.32
CA MET A 718 -43.42 25.39 40.12
C MET A 718 -44.23 25.22 41.40
N ALA A 719 -43.62 25.47 42.56
CA ALA A 719 -44.28 25.40 43.87
C ALA A 719 -44.88 26.76 44.30
N GLU A 720 -44.36 27.86 43.77
CA GLU A 720 -44.99 29.20 43.76
C GLU A 720 -46.11 29.28 42.71
#